data_AF-A0A3N5DV49-F1
#
_entry.id   AF-A0A3N5DV49-F1
#
_cell.length_a   1.000
_cell.length_b   1.000
_cell.length_c   1.000
_cell.angle_alpha   90.00
_cell.angle_beta   90.00
_cell.angle_gamma   90.00
#
_symmetry.space_group_name_H-M   'P 1'
#
loop_
_entity.id
_entity.type
_entity.pdbx_description
1 polymer ?
#
loop_
_entity_poly.entity_id
_entity_poly.type
_entity_poly.pdbx_seq_one_letter_code
_entity_poly.pdbx_strand_id
1 'polypeptide(L)'
;MKIGRYILMVAAMANSILLSAQVLRNEGRMNVSGGYLVVSGNYQNESSGDITLDGTITVSGNWTNNGTNNIIATPGTNGEVIFNGAGVQIIGGSGNEFDFENLTINSGSKTQVTAGKGVTVYGTATFADTLILKSTTDVFKPLIATFINKGTVSGNITMELFYKSTGSSTAGTGRGFYFSSPISNATSTILNVPTNVLFYQNEVARQYVKIITSGIDLTVAKGYIFRSATDSLLKFTGTPNAASSYSTPSIPRNDNAHYYLLGNPYPAVINWDDIDKTDNISSTIWYRSCDINGHMVTADTWNSALQEGTNNNGTAAVDGKIPPMQSVWVQCSSDGSGSLSIPNTLRSHSWGNANFFKSKAKNSKNILRLYLYSNDYRDETIIAQSESALNGFDDLDSRKFYLSDPNIAELYTLSSEKYNLVIQSVKPITNDSIVHVGIKVGTEGNYKFLANLSQASSAHNIILEDKLLHIKQDLFSNPEYAFHSLIINDTTRFVIHFLKAPIVKINTPKAVCTPSTVDLTSKAITDGSATGLTFTYWLDNKATVPYTSPANAEAGTYYIKGTATNGTYTISPIEATINPTPSVITTNPTPVNAPETVDLTKPEITLGSTEGLSFSYWLDINATLPYSTPNEALQGNYYIMGIVESSGCFSIAGPVSVIINANTTDVTPNISNETKIYSNENRIHLLNFEQNSLVSIYDILGNLQYSGKVKSNNDIIYCNFISGLYIVKISNSKEVKSKKVYIR
;
A
#
# COMPACT_ATOMS: atom_id res chain seq x y z
N MET A 1 -12.76 -10.73 42.34
CA MET A 1 -11.41 -10.39 42.81
C MET A 1 -10.61 -9.84 41.63
N LYS A 2 -9.78 -8.82 41.84
CA LYS A 2 -8.96 -8.19 40.80
C LYS A 2 -7.49 -8.19 41.22
N ILE A 3 -6.61 -8.74 40.37
CA ILE A 3 -5.16 -8.69 40.55
C ILE A 3 -4.66 -7.52 39.73
N GLY A 4 -4.24 -6.44 40.39
CA GLY A 4 -3.77 -5.23 39.71
C GLY A 4 -2.40 -5.43 39.04
N ARG A 5 -2.07 -4.52 38.10
CA ARG A 5 -0.85 -4.55 37.27
C ARG A 5 0.48 -4.74 38.01
N TYR A 6 0.56 -4.37 39.29
CA TYR A 6 1.78 -4.45 40.12
C TYR A 6 1.69 -5.49 41.24
N ILE A 7 0.67 -6.35 41.22
CA ILE A 7 0.40 -7.34 42.26
C ILE A 7 0.73 -8.73 41.71
N LEU A 8 1.56 -9.47 42.45
CA LEU A 8 1.83 -10.88 42.21
C LEU A 8 0.95 -11.72 43.16
N MET A 9 0.11 -12.60 42.61
CA MET A 9 -0.57 -13.63 43.39
C MET A 9 0.20 -14.94 43.26
N VAL A 10 0.64 -15.50 44.39
CA VAL A 10 1.35 -16.79 44.46
C VAL A 10 0.50 -17.81 45.20
N ALA A 11 0.17 -18.92 44.54
CA ALA A 11 -0.31 -20.13 45.19
C ALA A 11 0.81 -21.18 45.16
N ALA A 12 1.33 -21.55 46.33
CA ALA A 12 2.42 -22.51 46.50
C ALA A 12 2.04 -23.63 47.50
N MET A 13 2.76 -24.76 47.43
CA MET A 13 2.50 -26.04 48.12
C MET A 13 1.79 -25.95 49.50
N ALA A 14 0.82 -26.85 49.70
CA ALA A 14 -0.03 -27.05 50.89
C ALA A 14 -1.15 -26.01 51.16
N ASN A 15 -1.31 -24.98 50.33
CA ASN A 15 -2.43 -24.02 50.47
C ASN A 15 -3.46 -24.19 49.34
N SER A 16 -4.74 -24.29 49.70
CA SER A 16 -5.86 -24.11 48.78
C SER A 16 -6.37 -22.68 48.91
N ILE A 17 -6.38 -21.93 47.80
CA ILE A 17 -7.02 -20.61 47.77
C ILE A 17 -8.40 -20.79 47.15
N LEU A 18 -9.42 -20.80 48.00
CA LEU A 18 -10.81 -20.78 47.58
C LEU A 18 -11.24 -19.33 47.36
N LEU A 19 -11.53 -18.97 46.11
CA LEU A 19 -12.11 -17.67 45.78
C LEU A 19 -13.59 -17.85 45.48
N SER A 20 -14.45 -17.41 46.39
CA SER A 20 -15.90 -17.35 46.21
C SER A 20 -16.36 -16.23 45.25
N ALA A 21 -15.44 -15.63 44.48
CA ALA A 21 -15.74 -14.53 43.59
C ALA A 21 -16.46 -15.00 42.32
N GLN A 22 -17.53 -14.30 41.92
CA GLN A 22 -18.21 -14.53 40.63
C GLN A 22 -17.26 -14.38 39.42
N VAL A 23 -16.23 -13.53 39.53
CA VAL A 23 -15.17 -13.36 38.52
C VAL A 23 -13.81 -13.10 39.19
N LEU A 24 -12.78 -13.84 38.77
CA LEU A 24 -11.36 -13.56 39.01
C LEU A 24 -10.78 -12.87 37.78
N ARG A 25 -10.42 -11.58 37.92
CA ARG A 25 -9.80 -10.78 36.86
C ARG A 25 -8.30 -10.63 37.09
N ASN A 26 -7.50 -11.07 36.12
CA ASN A 26 -6.04 -10.94 36.14
C ASN A 26 -5.60 -9.78 35.23
N GLU A 27 -5.10 -8.69 35.81
CA GLU A 27 -4.50 -7.56 35.08
C GLU A 27 -2.97 -7.45 35.30
N GLY A 28 -2.40 -8.35 36.11
CA GLY A 28 -0.99 -8.40 36.50
C GLY A 28 -0.38 -9.78 36.24
N ARG A 29 0.50 -10.25 37.14
CA ARG A 29 1.13 -11.58 37.01
C ARG A 29 0.57 -12.53 38.06
N MET A 30 0.13 -13.71 37.65
CA MET A 30 -0.33 -14.77 38.54
C MET A 30 0.60 -15.99 38.41
N ASN A 31 1.02 -16.56 39.54
CA ASN A 31 1.83 -17.77 39.57
C ASN A 31 1.16 -18.83 40.43
N VAL A 32 0.79 -19.96 39.83
CA VAL A 32 0.22 -21.12 40.51
C VAL A 32 1.21 -22.27 40.34
N SER A 33 1.96 -22.63 41.38
CA SER A 33 3.02 -23.64 41.31
C SER A 33 2.89 -24.63 42.47
N GLY A 34 2.63 -25.90 42.16
CA GLY A 34 2.48 -26.97 43.15
C GLY A 34 1.27 -26.85 44.11
N GLY A 35 0.36 -25.90 43.89
CA GLY A 35 -0.85 -25.66 44.70
C GLY A 35 -2.15 -25.68 43.89
N TYR A 36 -3.29 -25.50 44.56
CA TYR A 36 -4.63 -25.50 43.96
C TYR A 36 -5.31 -24.13 44.07
N LEU A 37 -5.78 -23.60 42.94
CA LEU A 37 -6.63 -22.41 42.85
C LEU A 37 -8.04 -22.83 42.43
N VAL A 38 -9.05 -22.53 43.25
CA VAL A 38 -10.45 -22.81 42.91
C VAL A 38 -11.18 -21.51 42.67
N VAL A 39 -11.67 -21.33 41.44
CA VAL A 39 -12.47 -20.20 40.98
C VAL A 39 -13.92 -20.65 40.85
N SER A 40 -14.75 -20.32 41.85
CA SER A 40 -16.19 -20.62 41.87
C SER A 40 -17.01 -19.68 40.97
N GLY A 41 -16.46 -19.33 39.81
CA GLY A 41 -16.98 -18.33 38.88
C GLY A 41 -16.12 -18.25 37.61
N ASN A 42 -16.11 -17.11 36.94
CA ASN A 42 -15.33 -16.93 35.70
C ASN A 42 -13.86 -16.59 36.01
N TYR A 43 -12.94 -17.15 35.24
CA TYR A 43 -11.57 -16.66 35.13
C TYR A 43 -11.45 -15.74 33.90
N GLN A 44 -10.87 -14.56 34.08
CA GLN A 44 -10.67 -13.58 33.01
C GLN A 44 -9.27 -12.99 33.08
N ASN A 45 -8.46 -13.28 32.06
CA ASN A 45 -7.17 -12.65 31.84
C ASN A 45 -7.35 -11.40 30.96
N GLU A 46 -6.90 -10.24 31.44
CA GLU A 46 -6.98 -8.98 30.71
C GLU A 46 -5.73 -8.76 29.84
N SER A 47 -5.70 -7.67 29.06
CA SER A 47 -4.65 -7.42 28.06
C SER A 47 -3.21 -7.41 28.58
N SER A 48 -3.00 -7.04 29.86
CA SER A 48 -1.69 -7.07 30.53
C SER A 48 -1.52 -8.22 31.53
N GLY A 49 -2.49 -9.14 31.59
CA GLY A 49 -2.46 -10.28 32.49
C GLY A 49 -1.60 -11.42 31.96
N ASP A 50 -0.81 -12.03 32.83
CA ASP A 50 0.05 -13.19 32.54
C ASP A 50 -0.12 -14.27 33.61
N ILE A 51 -0.05 -15.56 33.23
CA ILE A 51 -0.03 -16.69 34.17
C ILE A 51 1.22 -17.55 33.99
N THR A 52 1.80 -17.97 35.11
CA THR A 52 2.69 -19.12 35.15
C THR A 52 1.95 -20.24 35.87
N LEU A 53 1.71 -21.37 35.19
CA LEU A 53 0.91 -22.48 35.72
C LEU A 53 1.72 -23.78 35.76
N ASP A 54 2.01 -24.23 36.97
CA ASP A 54 2.67 -25.50 37.33
C ASP A 54 1.94 -26.17 38.54
N GLY A 55 0.68 -25.80 38.75
CA GLY A 55 -0.24 -26.38 39.72
C GLY A 55 -1.61 -26.55 39.09
N THR A 56 -2.69 -26.55 39.87
CA THR A 56 -4.04 -26.80 39.36
C THR A 56 -4.93 -25.58 39.50
N ILE A 57 -5.65 -25.22 38.43
CA ILE A 57 -6.74 -24.24 38.46
C ILE A 57 -8.05 -24.94 38.15
N THR A 58 -8.97 -24.95 39.11
CA THR A 58 -10.34 -25.43 38.89
C THR A 58 -11.26 -24.25 38.69
N VAL A 59 -12.05 -24.26 37.63
CA VAL A 59 -13.00 -23.20 37.28
C VAL A 59 -14.41 -23.76 37.12
N SER A 60 -15.40 -23.10 37.72
CA SER A 60 -16.82 -23.45 37.55
C SER A 60 -17.58 -22.54 36.56
N GLY A 61 -16.95 -21.47 36.08
CA GLY A 61 -17.48 -20.56 35.05
C GLY A 61 -16.62 -20.52 33.79
N ASN A 62 -16.67 -19.42 33.06
CA ASN A 62 -15.96 -19.20 31.80
C ASN A 62 -14.44 -19.03 32.00
N TRP A 63 -13.68 -19.37 30.96
CA TRP A 63 -12.26 -19.08 30.81
C TRP A 63 -12.07 -18.05 29.70
N THR A 64 -11.80 -16.80 30.07
CA THR A 64 -11.65 -15.69 29.12
C THR A 64 -10.19 -15.25 29.01
N ASN A 65 -9.64 -15.18 27.80
CA ASN A 65 -8.35 -14.54 27.52
C ASN A 65 -8.52 -13.31 26.62
N ASN A 66 -8.22 -12.13 27.17
CA ASN A 66 -8.14 -10.87 26.44
C ASN A 66 -6.70 -10.37 26.23
N GLY A 67 -5.70 -11.16 26.65
CA GLY A 67 -4.28 -10.93 26.41
C GLY A 67 -3.85 -11.19 24.97
N THR A 68 -2.74 -10.58 24.57
CA THR A 68 -2.07 -10.88 23.29
C THR A 68 -1.24 -12.16 23.35
N ASN A 69 -0.80 -12.55 24.55
CA ASN A 69 -0.03 -13.77 24.76
C ASN A 69 -0.97 -14.92 25.14
N ASN A 70 -0.60 -16.13 24.73
CA ASN A 70 -1.19 -17.32 25.33
C ASN A 70 -0.82 -17.34 26.80
N ILE A 71 -1.81 -17.69 27.61
CA ILE A 71 -1.74 -17.52 29.06
C ILE A 71 -0.62 -18.38 29.65
N ILE A 72 -0.38 -19.59 29.14
CA ILE A 72 0.66 -20.49 29.65
C ILE A 72 1.97 -20.28 28.87
N ALA A 73 2.95 -19.68 29.53
CA ALA A 73 4.17 -19.15 28.90
C ALA A 73 5.25 -20.19 28.50
N THR A 74 5.10 -21.49 28.76
CA THR A 74 6.12 -22.50 28.39
C THR A 74 5.54 -23.92 28.36
N PRO A 75 5.66 -24.65 27.22
CA PRO A 75 5.48 -26.10 27.19
C PRO A 75 6.47 -26.76 28.16
N GLY A 76 5.99 -27.67 29.02
CA GLY A 76 6.85 -28.48 29.90
C GLY A 76 6.73 -28.21 31.40
N THR A 77 5.66 -27.55 31.86
CA THR A 77 5.24 -27.57 33.28
C THR A 77 4.18 -28.66 33.52
N ASN A 78 3.84 -28.95 34.78
CA ASN A 78 2.79 -29.91 35.15
C ASN A 78 1.43 -29.22 35.41
N GLY A 79 1.22 -28.04 34.82
CA GLY A 79 0.01 -27.26 35.02
C GLY A 79 -1.27 -27.97 34.58
N GLU A 80 -2.36 -27.83 35.32
CA GLU A 80 -3.67 -28.39 34.97
C GLU A 80 -4.78 -27.35 35.12
N VAL A 81 -5.63 -27.25 34.09
CA VAL A 81 -6.89 -26.52 34.18
C VAL A 81 -8.06 -27.51 34.18
N ILE A 82 -8.93 -27.40 35.18
CA ILE A 82 -10.08 -28.28 35.39
C ILE A 82 -11.38 -27.48 35.25
N PHE A 83 -12.22 -27.85 34.29
CA PHE A 83 -13.59 -27.35 34.17
C PHE A 83 -14.55 -28.23 34.98
N ASN A 84 -15.23 -27.64 35.97
CA ASN A 84 -16.05 -28.37 36.96
C ASN A 84 -17.40 -27.69 37.28
N GLY A 85 -17.92 -26.85 36.38
CA GLY A 85 -19.19 -26.14 36.55
C GLY A 85 -20.36 -26.92 35.96
N ALA A 86 -21.51 -26.92 36.63
CA ALA A 86 -22.74 -27.56 36.12
C ALA A 86 -23.43 -26.77 34.98
N GLY A 87 -23.06 -25.49 34.81
CA GLY A 87 -23.54 -24.62 33.73
C GLY A 87 -22.71 -24.75 32.44
N VAL A 88 -23.09 -24.00 31.41
CA VAL A 88 -22.23 -23.83 30.23
C VAL A 88 -21.00 -23.02 30.62
N GLN A 89 -19.82 -23.54 30.29
CA GLN A 89 -18.53 -22.87 30.51
C GLN A 89 -17.89 -22.55 29.16
N ILE A 90 -17.56 -21.28 28.92
CA ILE A 90 -17.04 -20.84 27.63
C ILE A 90 -15.55 -20.58 27.72
N ILE A 91 -14.78 -21.16 26.80
CA ILE A 91 -13.41 -20.77 26.46
C ILE A 91 -13.50 -19.73 25.33
N GLY A 92 -13.06 -18.50 25.60
CA GLY A 92 -13.21 -17.38 24.66
C GLY A 92 -12.49 -16.10 25.08
N GLY A 93 -12.81 -14.98 24.42
CA GLY A 93 -12.15 -13.69 24.63
C GLY A 93 -11.62 -13.09 23.32
N SER A 94 -10.85 -12.00 23.41
CA SER A 94 -10.24 -11.39 22.23
C SER A 94 -9.07 -12.20 21.67
N GLY A 95 -8.38 -12.98 22.50
CA GLY A 95 -7.35 -13.94 22.07
C GLY A 95 -7.91 -15.02 21.14
N ASN A 96 -7.11 -15.48 20.17
CA ASN A 96 -7.55 -16.47 19.17
C ASN A 96 -7.17 -17.90 19.54
N GLU A 97 -6.12 -18.08 20.32
CA GLU A 97 -5.58 -19.38 20.71
C GLU A 97 -5.56 -19.50 22.24
N PHE A 98 -5.74 -20.72 22.72
CA PHE A 98 -5.87 -21.05 24.14
C PHE A 98 -5.04 -22.31 24.40
N ASP A 99 -3.88 -22.08 24.98
CA ASP A 99 -2.92 -23.14 25.28
C ASP A 99 -3.11 -23.64 26.72
N PHE A 100 -3.13 -24.96 26.88
CA PHE A 100 -3.17 -25.68 28.14
C PHE A 100 -2.03 -26.69 28.20
N GLU A 101 -1.34 -26.83 29.34
CA GLU A 101 -0.47 -28.00 29.54
C GLU A 101 -1.32 -29.25 29.70
N ASN A 102 -2.11 -29.35 30.78
CA ASN A 102 -3.15 -30.36 30.93
C ASN A 102 -4.53 -29.71 31.01
N LEU A 103 -5.53 -30.37 30.43
CA LEU A 103 -6.91 -29.91 30.40
C LEU A 103 -7.85 -31.05 30.81
N THR A 104 -8.61 -30.82 31.87
CA THR A 104 -9.60 -31.78 32.37
C THR A 104 -11.00 -31.19 32.34
N ILE A 105 -11.96 -31.93 31.80
CA ILE A 105 -13.39 -31.60 31.80
C ILE A 105 -14.10 -32.66 32.61
N ASN A 106 -14.60 -32.27 33.79
CA ASN A 106 -15.30 -33.19 34.67
C ASN A 106 -16.72 -33.48 34.20
N SER A 107 -17.26 -34.61 34.67
CA SER A 107 -18.67 -34.95 34.44
C SER A 107 -19.59 -33.85 34.98
N GLY A 108 -20.60 -33.51 34.19
CA GLY A 108 -21.51 -32.38 34.42
C GLY A 108 -21.04 -31.06 33.79
N SER A 109 -19.79 -30.96 33.30
CA SER A 109 -19.24 -29.73 32.71
C SER A 109 -19.52 -29.60 31.21
N LYS A 110 -20.29 -28.57 30.84
CA LYS A 110 -20.58 -28.23 29.43
C LYS A 110 -19.59 -27.19 28.91
N THR A 111 -18.37 -27.63 28.61
CA THR A 111 -17.29 -26.74 28.16
C THR A 111 -17.35 -26.51 26.64
N GLN A 112 -17.42 -25.24 26.23
CA GLN A 112 -17.55 -24.80 24.84
C GLN A 112 -16.41 -23.89 24.43
N VAL A 113 -15.80 -24.14 23.28
CA VAL A 113 -14.83 -23.24 22.64
C VAL A 113 -15.57 -22.35 21.65
N THR A 114 -15.42 -21.04 21.80
CA THR A 114 -16.05 -20.05 20.91
C THR A 114 -15.62 -20.27 19.45
N ALA A 115 -16.55 -20.11 18.50
CA ALA A 115 -16.26 -20.26 17.08
C ALA A 115 -15.11 -19.36 16.61
N GLY A 116 -14.24 -19.88 15.74
CA GLY A 116 -13.04 -19.18 15.26
C GLY A 116 -11.87 -19.16 16.26
N LYS A 117 -11.99 -19.81 17.43
CA LYS A 117 -10.93 -19.94 18.43
C LYS A 117 -10.27 -21.33 18.39
N GLY A 118 -9.03 -21.42 18.87
CA GLY A 118 -8.26 -22.65 18.92
C GLY A 118 -7.89 -23.05 20.34
N VAL A 119 -7.99 -24.34 20.67
CA VAL A 119 -7.47 -24.93 21.91
C VAL A 119 -6.33 -25.88 21.58
N THR A 120 -5.15 -25.65 22.16
CA THR A 120 -4.03 -26.60 22.16
C THR A 120 -3.83 -27.17 23.56
N VAL A 121 -3.68 -28.50 23.66
CA VAL A 121 -3.30 -29.20 24.90
C VAL A 121 -1.97 -29.90 24.70
N TYR A 122 -0.93 -29.49 25.44
CA TYR A 122 0.44 -29.99 25.26
C TYR A 122 0.66 -31.36 25.88
N GLY A 123 0.16 -31.57 27.10
CA GLY A 123 0.18 -32.81 27.85
C GLY A 123 -1.12 -33.60 27.68
N THR A 124 -1.83 -33.85 28.78
CA THR A 124 -3.00 -34.71 28.83
C THR A 124 -4.30 -33.93 28.71
N ALA A 125 -5.15 -34.34 27.77
CA ALA A 125 -6.54 -33.92 27.66
C ALA A 125 -7.48 -35.03 28.17
N THR A 126 -8.19 -34.79 29.27
CA THR A 126 -9.10 -35.76 29.91
C THR A 126 -10.54 -35.24 29.91
N PHE A 127 -11.39 -35.83 29.09
CA PHE A 127 -12.76 -35.37 28.85
C PHE A 127 -13.78 -36.40 29.34
N ALA A 128 -14.27 -36.24 30.58
CA ALA A 128 -15.38 -37.03 31.09
C ALA A 128 -16.71 -36.58 30.45
N ASP A 129 -16.85 -35.28 30.20
CA ASP A 129 -17.83 -34.72 29.27
C ASP A 129 -17.12 -34.13 28.05
N THR A 130 -17.82 -34.04 26.92
CA THR A 130 -17.18 -33.66 25.64
C THR A 130 -16.77 -32.19 25.60
N LEU A 131 -15.57 -31.91 25.10
CA LEU A 131 -15.21 -30.55 24.68
C LEU A 131 -16.01 -30.17 23.43
N ILE A 132 -16.80 -29.11 23.48
CA ILE A 132 -17.66 -28.69 22.36
C ILE A 132 -16.97 -27.56 21.57
N LEU A 133 -16.63 -27.82 20.31
CA LEU A 133 -16.06 -26.85 19.39
C LEU A 133 -17.21 -26.19 18.61
N LYS A 134 -17.48 -24.91 18.87
CA LYS A 134 -18.63 -24.20 18.29
C LYS A 134 -18.40 -23.78 16.84
N SER A 135 -19.49 -23.70 16.09
CA SER A 135 -19.57 -23.10 14.75
C SER A 135 -20.37 -21.80 14.82
N THR A 136 -20.06 -20.80 13.99
CA THR A 136 -21.02 -19.71 13.74
C THR A 136 -22.24 -20.27 13.02
N THR A 137 -23.41 -19.64 13.24
CA THR A 137 -24.68 -20.05 12.62
C THR A 137 -25.09 -19.05 11.54
N ASP A 138 -26.05 -19.46 10.71
CA ASP A 138 -26.74 -18.62 9.72
C ASP A 138 -25.86 -18.00 8.62
N VAL A 139 -24.69 -18.58 8.38
CA VAL A 139 -23.76 -18.17 7.32
C VAL A 139 -23.39 -19.35 6.44
N PHE A 140 -23.20 -19.12 5.14
CA PHE A 140 -22.78 -20.17 4.20
C PHE A 140 -21.38 -20.70 4.49
N LYS A 141 -20.50 -19.87 5.04
CA LYS A 141 -19.12 -20.23 5.36
C LYS A 141 -18.94 -20.00 6.87
N PRO A 142 -19.21 -21.00 7.71
CA PRO A 142 -19.09 -20.81 9.15
C PRO A 142 -17.64 -20.76 9.61
N LEU A 143 -17.36 -19.95 10.62
CA LEU A 143 -16.15 -20.10 11.44
C LEU A 143 -16.36 -21.27 12.40
N ILE A 144 -15.30 -22.03 12.67
CA ILE A 144 -15.36 -23.22 13.52
C ILE A 144 -14.25 -23.13 14.55
N ALA A 145 -14.49 -23.57 15.78
CA ALA A 145 -13.44 -23.73 16.76
C ALA A 145 -12.56 -24.95 16.42
N THR A 146 -11.29 -24.93 16.82
CA THR A 146 -10.31 -25.98 16.51
C THR A 146 -9.69 -26.57 17.77
N PHE A 147 -9.24 -27.81 17.68
CA PHE A 147 -8.60 -28.53 18.78
C PHE A 147 -7.32 -29.23 18.31
N ILE A 148 -6.23 -29.07 19.07
CA ILE A 148 -4.95 -29.73 18.85
C ILE A 148 -4.50 -30.38 20.16
N ASN A 149 -4.34 -31.70 20.16
CA ASN A 149 -3.61 -32.41 21.21
C ASN A 149 -2.16 -32.64 20.75
N LYS A 150 -1.16 -32.17 21.51
CA LYS A 150 0.24 -32.57 21.29
C LYS A 150 0.61 -33.82 22.10
N GLY A 151 -0.01 -34.01 23.26
CA GLY A 151 0.08 -35.22 24.07
C GLY A 151 -1.15 -36.12 23.89
N THR A 152 -1.54 -36.81 24.96
CA THR A 152 -2.62 -37.81 24.94
C THR A 152 -3.99 -37.18 25.11
N VAL A 153 -4.98 -37.72 24.42
CA VAL A 153 -6.40 -37.35 24.60
C VAL A 153 -7.21 -38.58 24.97
N SER A 154 -7.98 -38.47 26.05
CA SER A 154 -8.93 -39.48 26.52
C SER A 154 -10.32 -38.83 26.62
N GLY A 155 -11.29 -39.42 25.91
CA GLY A 155 -12.66 -38.90 25.82
C GLY A 155 -12.97 -38.26 24.48
N ASN A 156 -14.16 -37.67 24.39
CA ASN A 156 -14.75 -37.23 23.11
C ASN A 156 -14.70 -35.71 22.94
N ILE A 157 -14.68 -35.27 21.69
CA ILE A 157 -15.01 -33.90 21.30
C ILE A 157 -16.36 -33.89 20.62
N THR A 158 -17.03 -32.73 20.61
CA THR A 158 -18.16 -32.45 19.70
C THR A 158 -17.76 -31.30 18.79
N MET A 159 -17.50 -31.57 17.52
CA MET A 159 -17.24 -30.52 16.53
C MET A 159 -18.54 -30.13 15.83
N GLU A 160 -18.94 -28.87 16.01
CA GLU A 160 -20.11 -28.32 15.33
C GLU A 160 -19.75 -27.81 13.95
N LEU A 161 -20.69 -27.93 13.03
CA LEU A 161 -20.63 -27.32 11.72
C LEU A 161 -22.03 -26.90 11.29
N PHE A 162 -22.21 -25.61 11.04
CA PHE A 162 -23.47 -25.11 10.51
C PHE A 162 -23.52 -25.24 8.98
N TYR A 163 -24.47 -26.03 8.49
CA TYR A 163 -24.81 -26.10 7.08
C TYR A 163 -26.00 -25.16 6.80
N LYS A 164 -25.71 -24.07 6.06
CA LYS A 164 -26.74 -23.21 5.46
C LYS A 164 -27.17 -23.79 4.10
N SER A 165 -28.47 -24.04 3.96
CA SER A 165 -29.13 -24.57 2.77
C SER A 165 -29.48 -23.47 1.76
N THR A 166 -29.57 -23.83 0.48
CA THR A 166 -30.18 -23.01 -0.58
C THR A 166 -31.67 -23.34 -0.81
N GLY A 167 -32.27 -24.15 0.06
CA GLY A 167 -33.65 -24.64 -0.07
C GLY A 167 -33.81 -25.91 -0.90
N SER A 168 -32.71 -26.48 -1.41
CA SER A 168 -32.70 -27.70 -2.23
C SER A 168 -31.54 -28.61 -1.88
N SER A 169 -31.75 -29.93 -1.98
CA SER A 169 -30.69 -30.95 -1.90
C SER A 169 -30.26 -31.49 -3.28
N THR A 170 -30.92 -31.06 -4.36
CA THR A 170 -30.68 -31.55 -5.72
C THR A 170 -29.41 -30.92 -6.31
N ALA A 171 -28.57 -31.70 -6.99
CA ALA A 171 -27.38 -31.16 -7.66
C ALA A 171 -27.75 -30.02 -8.65
N GLY A 172 -26.90 -28.98 -8.74
CA GLY A 172 -27.15 -27.77 -9.54
C GLY A 172 -27.96 -26.69 -8.80
N THR A 173 -29.01 -27.07 -8.07
CA THR A 173 -29.84 -26.11 -7.30
C THR A 173 -29.49 -26.08 -5.80
N GLY A 174 -29.01 -27.20 -5.28
CA GLY A 174 -28.67 -27.44 -3.89
C GLY A 174 -27.18 -27.28 -3.62
N ARG A 175 -26.86 -26.67 -2.48
CA ARG A 175 -25.49 -26.50 -2.03
C ARG A 175 -24.84 -27.84 -1.72
N GLY A 176 -23.67 -28.11 -2.32
CA GLY A 176 -22.82 -29.25 -1.97
C GLY A 176 -21.83 -28.87 -0.89
N PHE A 177 -21.87 -29.54 0.26
CA PHE A 177 -20.86 -29.39 1.30
C PHE A 177 -19.83 -30.53 1.22
N TYR A 178 -18.56 -30.18 1.01
CA TYR A 178 -17.47 -31.12 0.74
C TYR A 178 -16.61 -31.26 1.98
N PHE A 179 -16.67 -32.44 2.60
CA PHE A 179 -16.24 -32.57 3.98
C PHE A 179 -15.63 -33.91 4.33
N SER A 180 -14.90 -33.93 5.44
CA SER A 180 -14.30 -35.11 6.02
C SER A 180 -14.59 -35.17 7.52
N SER A 181 -14.59 -36.38 8.08
CA SER A 181 -14.83 -36.56 9.51
C SER A 181 -13.65 -36.04 10.33
N PRO A 182 -13.88 -35.21 11.37
CA PRO A 182 -12.85 -34.79 12.32
C PRO A 182 -12.65 -35.78 13.49
N ILE A 183 -13.48 -36.83 13.54
CA ILE A 183 -13.49 -37.89 14.56
C ILE A 183 -13.35 -39.27 13.90
N SER A 184 -12.87 -40.25 14.65
CA SER A 184 -12.57 -41.59 14.10
C SER A 184 -13.78 -42.52 13.99
N ASN A 185 -14.86 -42.21 14.70
CA ASN A 185 -16.07 -43.05 14.84
C ASN A 185 -17.34 -42.36 14.32
N ALA A 186 -17.22 -41.45 13.34
CA ALA A 186 -18.39 -40.83 12.72
C ALA A 186 -19.15 -41.82 11.84
N THR A 187 -20.48 -41.72 11.86
CA THR A 187 -21.36 -42.47 10.97
C THR A 187 -22.31 -41.54 10.20
N SER A 188 -22.87 -42.04 9.11
CA SER A 188 -23.86 -41.32 8.28
C SER A 188 -25.12 -40.88 9.05
N THR A 189 -25.32 -41.39 10.27
CA THR A 189 -26.39 -40.97 11.20
C THR A 189 -26.35 -39.47 11.51
N ILE A 190 -25.15 -38.89 11.66
CA ILE A 190 -24.95 -37.46 11.96
C ILE A 190 -25.58 -36.57 10.87
N LEU A 191 -25.65 -37.10 9.66
CA LEU A 191 -26.14 -36.40 8.48
C LEU A 191 -27.62 -36.65 8.18
N ASN A 192 -28.31 -37.45 9.00
CA ASN A 192 -29.73 -37.80 8.79
C ASN A 192 -30.01 -38.42 7.41
N VAL A 193 -29.14 -39.34 6.97
CA VAL A 193 -29.37 -40.17 5.77
C VAL A 193 -30.46 -41.21 6.08
N PRO A 194 -31.40 -41.53 5.17
CA PRO A 194 -31.49 -41.11 3.77
C PRO A 194 -32.31 -39.85 3.49
N THR A 195 -32.81 -39.16 4.51
CA THR A 195 -33.56 -37.89 4.34
C THR A 195 -32.72 -36.86 3.60
N ASN A 196 -31.45 -36.74 4.02
CA ASN A 196 -30.45 -35.93 3.34
C ASN A 196 -29.63 -36.77 2.36
N VAL A 197 -28.93 -36.08 1.47
CA VAL A 197 -28.17 -36.69 0.40
C VAL A 197 -26.68 -36.70 0.76
N LEU A 198 -26.08 -37.89 0.73
CA LEU A 198 -24.67 -38.10 1.01
C LEU A 198 -24.04 -38.94 -0.09
N PHE A 199 -22.91 -38.47 -0.63
CA PHE A 199 -22.10 -39.19 -1.59
C PHE A 199 -20.64 -39.25 -1.14
N TYR A 200 -19.92 -40.22 -1.66
CA TYR A 200 -18.46 -40.19 -1.73
C TYR A 200 -18.02 -40.54 -3.15
N GLN A 201 -16.80 -40.19 -3.52
CA GLN A 201 -16.21 -40.63 -4.78
C GLN A 201 -15.59 -42.01 -4.58
N ASN A 202 -15.96 -43.00 -5.39
CA ASN A 202 -15.17 -44.21 -5.55
C ASN A 202 -14.15 -43.92 -6.64
N GLU A 203 -12.91 -43.77 -6.21
CA GLU A 203 -11.82 -43.27 -7.04
C GLU A 203 -11.39 -44.33 -8.07
N VAL A 204 -11.30 -45.60 -7.66
CA VAL A 204 -10.97 -46.71 -8.57
C VAL A 204 -12.06 -46.91 -9.62
N ALA A 205 -13.34 -46.89 -9.21
CA ALA A 205 -14.47 -47.07 -10.13
C ALA A 205 -14.86 -45.80 -10.90
N ARG A 206 -14.29 -44.64 -10.55
CA ARG A 206 -14.58 -43.31 -11.13
C ARG A 206 -16.06 -42.94 -11.08
N GLN A 207 -16.71 -43.23 -9.97
CA GLN A 207 -18.15 -43.02 -9.80
C GLN A 207 -18.47 -42.37 -8.46
N TYR A 208 -19.48 -41.52 -8.43
CA TYR A 208 -20.06 -41.05 -7.18
C TYR A 208 -21.00 -42.10 -6.63
N VAL A 209 -20.73 -42.57 -5.41
CA VAL A 209 -21.53 -43.59 -4.73
C VAL A 209 -22.40 -42.90 -3.68
N LYS A 210 -23.72 -43.11 -3.77
CA LYS A 210 -24.69 -42.59 -2.81
C LYS A 210 -24.73 -43.49 -1.57
N ILE A 211 -24.65 -42.91 -0.38
CA ILE A 211 -24.95 -43.60 0.87
C ILE A 211 -26.46 -43.50 1.09
N ILE A 212 -27.13 -44.65 1.13
CA ILE A 212 -28.60 -44.75 1.22
C ILE A 212 -29.09 -45.25 2.60
N THR A 213 -28.17 -45.58 3.50
CA THR A 213 -28.48 -46.15 4.82
C THR A 213 -27.80 -45.33 5.91
N SER A 214 -28.51 -45.13 7.02
CA SER A 214 -27.95 -44.54 8.24
C SER A 214 -26.99 -45.52 8.94
N GLY A 215 -26.09 -45.02 9.77
CA GLY A 215 -25.14 -45.86 10.52
C GLY A 215 -23.95 -46.40 9.72
N ILE A 216 -23.71 -45.92 8.50
CA ILE A 216 -22.51 -46.29 7.71
C ILE A 216 -21.32 -45.48 8.21
N ASP A 217 -20.21 -46.16 8.52
CA ASP A 217 -18.97 -45.53 8.97
C ASP A 217 -18.41 -44.55 7.92
N LEU A 218 -17.95 -43.39 8.39
CA LEU A 218 -17.25 -42.42 7.57
C LEU A 218 -15.75 -42.62 7.71
N THR A 219 -15.09 -43.00 6.62
CA THR A 219 -13.65 -43.25 6.57
C THR A 219 -12.88 -41.95 6.83
N VAL A 220 -11.92 -42.01 7.76
CA VAL A 220 -11.03 -40.87 8.07
C VAL A 220 -10.20 -40.48 6.85
N ALA A 221 -9.96 -39.18 6.67
CA ALA A 221 -9.26 -38.58 5.51
C ALA A 221 -9.94 -38.78 4.15
N LYS A 222 -11.12 -39.42 4.09
CA LYS A 222 -11.94 -39.49 2.88
C LYS A 222 -12.88 -38.30 2.81
N GLY A 223 -12.99 -37.70 1.62
CA GLY A 223 -13.97 -36.66 1.37
C GLY A 223 -15.35 -37.19 0.99
N TYR A 224 -16.36 -36.49 1.48
CA TYR A 224 -17.77 -36.76 1.30
C TYR A 224 -18.48 -35.51 0.81
N ILE A 225 -19.63 -35.69 0.15
CA ILE A 225 -20.44 -34.62 -0.39
C ILE A 225 -21.83 -34.71 0.23
N PHE A 226 -22.15 -33.74 1.08
CA PHE A 226 -23.43 -33.63 1.76
C PHE A 226 -24.30 -32.57 1.09
N ARG A 227 -25.61 -32.85 0.96
CA ARG A 227 -26.63 -31.88 0.55
C ARG A 227 -27.88 -32.06 1.39
N SER A 228 -28.46 -30.94 1.80
CA SER A 228 -29.73 -30.85 2.52
C SER A 228 -30.56 -29.69 1.96
N ALA A 229 -31.88 -29.85 1.98
CA ALA A 229 -32.84 -28.80 1.62
C ALA A 229 -33.11 -27.84 2.80
N THR A 230 -32.77 -28.22 4.03
CA THR A 230 -32.95 -27.40 5.23
C THR A 230 -31.63 -27.06 5.90
N ASP A 231 -31.58 -25.92 6.58
CA ASP A 231 -30.46 -25.56 7.45
C ASP A 231 -30.28 -26.64 8.52
N SER A 232 -29.04 -26.90 8.92
CA SER A 232 -28.73 -27.94 9.89
C SER A 232 -27.44 -27.64 10.63
N LEU A 233 -27.47 -27.77 11.96
CA LEU A 233 -26.26 -27.78 12.79
C LEU A 233 -25.80 -29.23 12.95
N LEU A 234 -24.78 -29.61 12.19
CA LEU A 234 -24.17 -30.93 12.26
C LEU A 234 -23.26 -31.01 13.48
N LYS A 235 -23.31 -32.13 14.21
CA LYS A 235 -22.53 -32.35 15.44
C LYS A 235 -21.75 -33.66 15.35
N PHE A 236 -20.45 -33.54 15.10
CA PHE A 236 -19.54 -34.68 15.07
C PHE A 236 -19.05 -34.95 16.50
N THR A 237 -19.76 -35.83 17.21
CA THR A 237 -19.42 -36.22 18.59
C THR A 237 -18.71 -37.57 18.61
N GLY A 238 -17.47 -37.61 19.08
CA GLY A 238 -16.68 -38.83 19.14
C GLY A 238 -15.21 -38.61 19.44
N THR A 239 -14.40 -39.64 19.24
CA THR A 239 -12.96 -39.59 19.52
C THR A 239 -12.26 -38.71 18.48
N PRO A 240 -11.54 -37.65 18.88
CA PRO A 240 -10.86 -36.78 17.93
C PRO A 240 -9.82 -37.55 17.12
N ASN A 241 -9.75 -37.26 15.83
CA ASN A 241 -8.67 -37.78 14.99
C ASN A 241 -7.32 -37.19 15.46
N ALA A 242 -6.47 -38.06 16.00
CA ALA A 242 -5.23 -37.67 16.67
C ALA A 242 -4.03 -38.56 16.31
N ALA A 243 -4.18 -39.50 15.37
CA ALA A 243 -3.11 -40.38 14.93
C ALA A 243 -1.89 -39.58 14.45
N SER A 244 -0.68 -40.15 14.60
CA SER A 244 0.59 -39.51 14.22
C SER A 244 0.61 -39.06 12.76
N SER A 245 -0.03 -39.81 11.87
CA SER A 245 -0.26 -39.48 10.47
C SER A 245 -1.49 -40.21 9.95
N TYR A 246 -2.14 -39.62 8.94
CA TYR A 246 -3.08 -40.33 8.06
C TYR A 246 -2.51 -40.40 6.65
N SER A 247 -2.36 -41.61 6.12
CA SER A 247 -1.78 -41.86 4.79
C SER A 247 -2.84 -42.30 3.78
N THR A 248 -2.66 -41.85 2.55
CA THR A 248 -3.36 -42.37 1.36
C THR A 248 -2.31 -42.99 0.45
N PRO A 249 -2.08 -44.32 0.56
CA PRO A 249 -0.89 -44.97 0.00
C PRO A 249 -0.92 -45.14 -1.52
N SER A 250 -2.08 -44.94 -2.16
CA SER A 250 -2.21 -45.04 -3.61
C SER A 250 -3.33 -44.14 -4.11
N ILE A 251 -2.95 -43.04 -4.75
CA ILE A 251 -3.80 -42.14 -5.51
C ILE A 251 -3.55 -42.46 -6.99
N PRO A 252 -4.45 -43.20 -7.66
CA PRO A 252 -4.25 -43.57 -9.06
C PRO A 252 -4.56 -42.41 -10.01
N ARG A 253 -3.86 -42.35 -11.14
CA ARG A 253 -4.16 -41.53 -12.31
C ARG A 253 -3.97 -42.36 -13.58
N ASN A 254 -5.06 -42.52 -14.32
CA ASN A 254 -5.07 -43.24 -15.62
C ASN A 254 -5.33 -42.28 -16.79
N ASP A 255 -5.80 -41.07 -16.50
CA ASP A 255 -6.06 -40.02 -17.48
C ASP A 255 -6.05 -38.65 -16.79
N ASN A 256 -6.14 -37.59 -17.59
CA ASN A 256 -6.12 -36.22 -17.12
C ASN A 256 -7.35 -35.79 -16.29
N ALA A 257 -8.41 -36.60 -16.24
CA ALA A 257 -9.64 -36.31 -15.52
C ALA A 257 -9.74 -37.08 -14.19
N HIS A 258 -8.72 -37.85 -13.83
CA HIS A 258 -8.72 -38.61 -12.59
C HIS A 258 -8.32 -37.70 -11.41
N TYR A 259 -9.26 -37.43 -10.50
CA TYR A 259 -9.04 -36.68 -9.27
C TYR A 259 -9.44 -37.52 -8.05
N TYR A 260 -8.73 -37.32 -6.94
CA TYR A 260 -9.00 -37.94 -5.64
C TYR A 260 -9.53 -36.88 -4.67
N LEU A 261 -10.65 -37.17 -3.99
CA LEU A 261 -11.25 -36.24 -3.03
C LEU A 261 -10.65 -36.49 -1.62
N LEU A 262 -9.60 -35.73 -1.32
CA LEU A 262 -8.88 -35.80 -0.05
C LEU A 262 -9.60 -34.99 1.03
N GLY A 263 -9.81 -35.60 2.20
CA GLY A 263 -10.36 -34.94 3.36
C GLY A 263 -9.30 -34.50 4.35
N ASN A 264 -9.43 -33.30 4.94
CA ASN A 264 -8.69 -32.99 6.17
C ASN A 264 -9.20 -33.91 7.30
N PRO A 265 -8.35 -34.78 7.87
CA PRO A 265 -8.78 -35.71 8.91
C PRO A 265 -8.85 -35.06 10.28
N TYR A 266 -8.19 -33.94 10.53
CA TYR A 266 -7.99 -33.41 11.87
C TYR A 266 -9.07 -32.40 12.27
N PRO A 267 -9.38 -32.26 13.58
CA PRO A 267 -10.18 -31.16 14.13
C PRO A 267 -9.41 -29.81 14.18
N ALA A 268 -8.47 -29.62 13.26
CA ALA A 268 -7.60 -28.45 13.14
C ALA A 268 -7.29 -28.17 11.66
N VAL A 269 -6.78 -26.98 11.37
CA VAL A 269 -6.34 -26.63 10.01
C VAL A 269 -5.07 -27.40 9.67
N ILE A 270 -4.94 -27.85 8.43
CA ILE A 270 -3.69 -28.35 7.85
C ILE A 270 -3.26 -27.46 6.69
N ASN A 271 -1.99 -27.55 6.28
CA ASN A 271 -1.48 -26.80 5.14
C ASN A 271 -1.04 -27.77 4.04
N TRP A 272 -1.64 -27.64 2.86
CA TRP A 272 -1.28 -28.40 1.68
C TRP A 272 0.21 -28.37 1.40
N ASP A 273 0.83 -27.19 1.50
CA ASP A 273 2.24 -26.98 1.15
C ASP A 273 3.19 -27.78 2.04
N ASP A 274 2.77 -28.14 3.26
CA ASP A 274 3.59 -28.82 4.25
C ASP A 274 3.33 -30.34 4.34
N ILE A 275 2.34 -30.87 3.59
CA ILE A 275 2.00 -32.31 3.57
C ILE A 275 3.10 -33.12 2.89
N ASP A 276 3.43 -34.30 3.43
CA ASP A 276 4.37 -35.23 2.83
C ASP A 276 3.75 -35.88 1.58
N LYS A 277 4.37 -35.67 0.42
CA LYS A 277 3.87 -36.09 -0.89
C LYS A 277 4.99 -36.78 -1.68
N THR A 278 4.65 -37.83 -2.43
CA THR A 278 5.56 -38.35 -3.47
C THR A 278 5.64 -37.39 -4.65
N ASP A 279 6.72 -37.45 -5.42
CA ASP A 279 6.95 -36.61 -6.61
C ASP A 279 5.80 -36.64 -7.64
N ASN A 280 5.04 -37.74 -7.72
CA ASN A 280 3.89 -37.85 -8.63
C ASN A 280 2.58 -37.32 -8.01
N ILE A 281 2.63 -36.27 -7.20
CA ILE A 281 1.46 -35.52 -6.72
C ILE A 281 1.59 -34.08 -7.21
N SER A 282 0.56 -33.60 -7.92
CA SER A 282 0.51 -32.23 -8.42
C SER A 282 0.64 -31.22 -7.28
N SER A 283 1.32 -30.11 -7.52
CA SER A 283 1.34 -28.94 -6.65
C SER A 283 -0.06 -28.31 -6.46
N THR A 284 -1.01 -28.65 -7.33
CA THR A 284 -2.33 -28.04 -7.39
C THR A 284 -3.36 -28.80 -6.57
N ILE A 285 -4.16 -28.03 -5.81
CA ILE A 285 -5.43 -28.50 -5.25
C ILE A 285 -6.59 -27.68 -5.78
N TRP A 286 -7.73 -28.33 -5.92
CA TRP A 286 -8.99 -27.68 -6.26
C TRP A 286 -9.98 -27.89 -5.15
N TYR A 287 -10.85 -26.94 -4.90
CA TYR A 287 -11.91 -27.15 -3.92
C TYR A 287 -13.16 -26.34 -4.22
N ARG A 288 -14.25 -26.85 -3.66
CA ARG A 288 -15.55 -26.23 -3.77
C ARG A 288 -15.67 -25.13 -2.73
N SER A 289 -15.71 -23.90 -3.20
CA SER A 289 -16.14 -22.76 -2.39
C SER A 289 -17.58 -22.39 -2.80
N CYS A 290 -18.15 -21.40 -2.13
CA CYS A 290 -19.41 -20.79 -2.55
C CYS A 290 -19.26 -19.27 -2.57
N ASP A 291 -20.16 -18.58 -3.23
CA ASP A 291 -20.28 -17.12 -3.10
C ASP A 291 -20.99 -16.74 -1.78
N ILE A 292 -21.32 -15.45 -1.62
CA ILE A 292 -22.07 -14.92 -0.46
C ILE A 292 -23.53 -15.43 -0.42
N ASN A 293 -24.07 -15.87 -1.55
CA ASN A 293 -25.46 -16.33 -1.73
C ASN A 293 -25.59 -17.87 -1.61
N GLY A 294 -24.47 -18.58 -1.42
CA GLY A 294 -24.46 -20.03 -1.27
C GLY A 294 -24.37 -20.82 -2.57
N HIS A 295 -24.21 -20.14 -3.72
CA HIS A 295 -24.00 -20.81 -4.99
C HIS A 295 -22.61 -21.46 -5.02
N MET A 296 -22.55 -22.73 -5.41
CA MET A 296 -21.31 -23.51 -5.40
C MET A 296 -20.42 -23.16 -6.58
N VAL A 297 -19.14 -22.95 -6.32
CA VAL A 297 -18.10 -22.84 -7.35
C VAL A 297 -17.06 -23.95 -7.11
N THR A 298 -16.81 -24.84 -8.09
CA THR A 298 -15.71 -25.83 -8.03
C THR A 298 -14.35 -25.20 -8.24
N ALA A 299 -14.33 -24.02 -8.86
CA ALA A 299 -13.19 -23.55 -9.63
C ALA A 299 -12.13 -22.85 -8.79
N ASP A 300 -12.25 -22.84 -7.45
CA ASP A 300 -11.17 -22.29 -6.64
C ASP A 300 -9.99 -23.25 -6.59
N THR A 301 -8.82 -22.72 -6.88
CA THR A 301 -7.60 -23.46 -7.17
C THR A 301 -6.42 -22.82 -6.45
N TRP A 302 -5.63 -23.63 -5.75
CA TRP A 302 -4.35 -23.21 -5.17
C TRP A 302 -3.22 -23.99 -5.81
N ASN A 303 -2.17 -23.30 -6.26
CA ASN A 303 -0.93 -23.92 -6.73
C ASN A 303 0.20 -23.65 -5.73
N SER A 304 0.72 -24.70 -5.09
CA SER A 304 1.78 -24.58 -4.08
C SER A 304 3.15 -24.25 -4.67
N ALA A 305 3.44 -24.63 -5.91
CA ALA A 305 4.72 -24.34 -6.55
C ALA A 305 4.79 -22.87 -7.00
N LEU A 306 3.69 -22.37 -7.59
CA LEU A 306 3.57 -20.97 -7.95
C LEU A 306 3.27 -20.08 -6.74
N GLN A 307 2.71 -20.61 -5.65
CA GLN A 307 2.21 -19.84 -4.50
C GLN A 307 1.15 -18.80 -4.91
N GLU A 308 0.20 -19.22 -5.74
CA GLU A 308 -0.92 -18.40 -6.19
C GLU A 308 -2.23 -19.17 -6.17
N GLY A 309 -3.31 -18.46 -5.81
CA GLY A 309 -4.66 -18.99 -5.80
C GLY A 309 -5.66 -18.10 -6.51
N THR A 310 -6.73 -18.71 -7.00
CA THR A 310 -7.90 -18.00 -7.56
C THR A 310 -8.78 -17.39 -6.47
N ASN A 311 -9.69 -16.51 -6.86
CA ASN A 311 -10.66 -15.82 -6.03
C ASN A 311 -12.05 -15.89 -6.68
N ASN A 312 -12.49 -17.10 -7.03
CA ASN A 312 -13.84 -17.34 -7.55
C ASN A 312 -14.90 -17.25 -6.45
N ASN A 313 -14.52 -17.45 -5.18
CA ASN A 313 -15.36 -17.21 -4.02
C ASN A 313 -15.76 -15.73 -3.80
N GLY A 314 -15.23 -14.80 -4.60
CA GLY A 314 -15.57 -13.37 -4.57
C GLY A 314 -15.08 -12.61 -3.33
N THR A 315 -14.28 -13.25 -2.48
CA THR A 315 -13.92 -12.74 -1.17
C THR A 315 -12.41 -12.53 -1.08
N ALA A 316 -11.62 -13.59 -1.19
CA ALA A 316 -10.16 -13.51 -1.19
C ALA A 316 -9.54 -14.63 -2.06
N ALA A 317 -8.32 -14.39 -2.53
CA ALA A 317 -7.54 -15.44 -3.17
C ALA A 317 -7.31 -16.58 -2.17
N VAL A 318 -7.53 -17.80 -2.65
CA VAL A 318 -7.33 -19.01 -1.88
C VAL A 318 -5.86 -19.28 -1.59
N ASP A 319 -5.58 -20.03 -0.53
CA ASP A 319 -4.25 -20.52 -0.19
C ASP A 319 -4.24 -22.03 0.07
N GLY A 320 -3.08 -22.55 0.48
CA GLY A 320 -2.90 -23.97 0.80
C GLY A 320 -3.52 -24.40 2.13
N LYS A 321 -4.13 -23.51 2.92
CA LYS A 321 -4.74 -23.90 4.19
C LYS A 321 -6.05 -24.65 3.93
N ILE A 322 -6.17 -25.83 4.53
CA ILE A 322 -7.34 -26.68 4.46
C ILE A 322 -7.97 -26.74 5.85
N PRO A 323 -9.04 -25.97 6.08
CA PRO A 323 -9.88 -26.02 7.27
C PRO A 323 -10.25 -27.43 7.77
N PRO A 324 -10.51 -27.59 9.08
CA PRO A 324 -11.07 -28.84 9.59
C PRO A 324 -12.39 -29.16 8.88
N MET A 325 -12.62 -30.45 8.66
CA MET A 325 -13.80 -30.95 7.93
C MET A 325 -13.92 -30.44 6.48
N GLN A 326 -12.91 -29.83 5.87
CA GLN A 326 -12.93 -29.52 4.44
C GLN A 326 -12.32 -30.65 3.61
N SER A 327 -12.79 -30.82 2.38
CA SER A 327 -12.17 -31.70 1.39
C SER A 327 -11.73 -30.94 0.15
N VAL A 328 -10.66 -31.43 -0.47
CA VAL A 328 -10.02 -30.86 -1.66
C VAL A 328 -9.78 -31.97 -2.67
N TRP A 329 -9.86 -31.65 -3.96
CA TRP A 329 -9.40 -32.54 -5.01
C TRP A 329 -7.89 -32.42 -5.16
N VAL A 330 -7.25 -33.58 -5.26
CA VAL A 330 -5.84 -33.74 -5.57
C VAL A 330 -5.72 -34.63 -6.81
N GLN A 331 -4.60 -34.53 -7.50
CA GLN A 331 -4.34 -35.30 -8.71
C GLN A 331 -2.84 -35.58 -8.84
N CYS A 332 -2.47 -36.72 -9.41
CA CYS A 332 -1.07 -37.00 -9.74
C CYS A 332 -0.56 -36.12 -10.88
N SER A 333 0.71 -35.74 -10.93
CA SER A 333 1.23 -34.91 -12.03
C SER A 333 1.26 -35.65 -13.37
N SER A 334 1.42 -36.98 -13.35
CA SER A 334 1.49 -37.86 -14.51
C SER A 334 0.73 -39.17 -14.30
N ASP A 335 0.51 -39.92 -15.38
CA ASP A 335 -0.12 -41.24 -15.31
C ASP A 335 0.67 -42.20 -14.39
N GLY A 336 -0.03 -43.01 -13.61
CA GLY A 336 0.55 -43.88 -12.59
C GLY A 336 -0.15 -43.71 -11.24
N SER A 337 0.61 -43.75 -10.15
CA SER A 337 0.09 -43.51 -8.80
C SER A 337 1.00 -42.57 -8.02
N GLY A 338 0.41 -41.76 -7.15
CA GLY A 338 1.11 -41.02 -6.11
C GLY A 338 0.66 -41.48 -4.72
N SER A 339 1.33 -41.00 -3.69
CA SER A 339 0.88 -41.17 -2.31
C SER A 339 1.16 -39.92 -1.49
N LEU A 340 0.39 -39.75 -0.42
CA LEU A 340 0.59 -38.67 0.53
C LEU A 340 0.34 -39.13 1.96
N SER A 341 0.94 -38.41 2.90
CA SER A 341 0.78 -38.58 4.35
C SER A 341 0.54 -37.21 4.96
N ILE A 342 -0.44 -37.13 5.86
CA ILE A 342 -0.78 -35.91 6.60
C ILE A 342 -0.35 -36.11 8.06
N PRO A 343 0.87 -35.69 8.45
CA PRO A 343 1.32 -35.75 9.83
C PRO A 343 0.49 -34.86 10.75
N ASN A 344 0.34 -35.29 12.00
CA ASN A 344 -0.35 -34.50 13.03
C ASN A 344 0.46 -33.29 13.51
N THR A 345 1.73 -33.20 13.13
CA THR A 345 2.62 -32.09 13.41
C THR A 345 2.24 -30.84 12.61
N LEU A 346 1.53 -31.01 11.48
CA LEU A 346 1.10 -29.93 10.58
C LEU A 346 -0.16 -29.18 11.03
N ARG A 347 -0.80 -29.64 12.12
CA ARG A 347 -2.02 -29.02 12.63
C ARG A 347 -1.73 -27.61 13.13
N SER A 348 -2.58 -26.67 12.71
CA SER A 348 -2.56 -25.28 13.17
C SER A 348 -3.95 -24.77 13.51
N HIS A 349 -4.00 -23.73 14.34
CA HIS A 349 -5.18 -22.88 14.50
C HIS A 349 -5.20 -21.73 13.49
N SER A 350 -4.13 -21.56 12.71
CA SER A 350 -4.07 -20.58 11.62
C SER A 350 -4.78 -21.10 10.39
N TRP A 351 -5.82 -20.39 10.01
CA TRP A 351 -6.63 -20.66 8.83
C TRP A 351 -6.11 -19.91 7.58
N GLY A 352 -4.95 -19.25 7.67
CA GLY A 352 -4.29 -18.58 6.54
C GLY A 352 -4.98 -17.30 6.05
N ASN A 353 -4.71 -16.94 4.79
CA ASN A 353 -5.45 -15.92 4.03
C ASN A 353 -6.94 -16.25 4.01
N ALA A 354 -7.25 -17.55 4.08
CA ALA A 354 -8.57 -18.13 4.10
C ALA A 354 -9.06 -18.47 5.52
N ASN A 355 -9.07 -17.48 6.42
CA ASN A 355 -10.07 -17.44 7.49
C ASN A 355 -11.16 -16.42 7.19
N PHE A 356 -11.64 -16.43 5.94
CA PHE A 356 -12.16 -15.21 5.33
C PHE A 356 -11.27 -14.00 5.64
N PHE A 357 -10.18 -13.83 4.89
CA PHE A 357 -9.22 -12.71 4.97
C PHE A 357 -8.16 -12.91 6.07
N LYS A 358 -6.88 -12.56 5.91
CA LYS A 358 -6.04 -12.06 4.80
C LYS A 358 -4.60 -12.30 5.29
N SER A 359 -3.70 -12.73 4.42
CA SER A 359 -2.30 -12.33 4.48
C SER A 359 -1.82 -12.05 3.06
N LYS A 360 -0.86 -11.13 2.93
CA LYS A 360 -0.34 -10.64 1.65
C LYS A 360 0.43 -11.75 0.96
N ALA A 361 0.12 -12.03 -0.31
CA ALA A 361 0.99 -12.81 -1.18
C ALA A 361 2.39 -12.18 -1.17
N LYS A 362 3.39 -13.01 -0.92
CA LYS A 362 4.81 -12.67 -0.91
C LYS A 362 5.40 -13.09 -2.27
N ASN A 363 6.26 -12.22 -2.79
CA ASN A 363 7.02 -12.26 -4.06
C ASN A 363 6.44 -11.39 -5.18
N SER A 364 7.32 -10.57 -5.76
CA SER A 364 7.07 -9.71 -6.93
C SER A 364 6.87 -10.56 -8.18
N LYS A 365 5.66 -11.08 -8.38
CA LYS A 365 5.22 -11.74 -9.62
C LYS A 365 4.43 -10.74 -10.45
N ASN A 366 4.57 -10.81 -11.77
CA ASN A 366 3.69 -10.07 -12.67
C ASN A 366 2.46 -10.93 -12.97
N ILE A 367 1.29 -10.52 -12.46
CA ILE A 367 0.06 -11.31 -12.54
C ILE A 367 -1.03 -10.52 -13.28
N LEU A 368 -1.58 -11.14 -14.32
CA LEU A 368 -2.84 -10.75 -14.94
C LEU A 368 -3.92 -11.73 -14.51
N ARG A 369 -5.00 -11.22 -13.90
CA ARG A 369 -6.19 -12.01 -13.60
C ARG A 369 -7.31 -11.60 -14.54
N LEU A 370 -7.92 -12.58 -15.19
CA LEU A 370 -9.08 -12.37 -16.05
C LEU A 370 -10.28 -13.07 -15.43
N TYR A 371 -11.39 -12.37 -15.41
CA TYR A 371 -12.63 -12.86 -14.87
C TYR A 371 -13.71 -12.87 -15.93
N LEU A 372 -14.49 -13.94 -16.01
CA LEU A 372 -15.63 -14.07 -16.91
C LEU A 372 -16.92 -14.07 -16.09
N TYR A 373 -17.75 -13.04 -16.26
CA TYR A 373 -19.04 -12.93 -15.59
C TYR A 373 -20.17 -13.52 -16.45
N SER A 374 -21.02 -14.30 -15.79
CA SER A 374 -22.25 -14.92 -16.31
C SER A 374 -23.40 -14.54 -15.37
N ASN A 375 -24.03 -13.39 -15.60
CA ASN A 375 -24.91 -12.75 -14.61
C ASN A 375 -24.17 -12.54 -13.27
N ASP A 376 -24.69 -13.11 -12.17
CA ASP A 376 -24.10 -13.04 -10.83
C ASP A 376 -22.94 -14.03 -10.63
N TYR A 377 -22.74 -14.97 -11.55
CA TYR A 377 -21.66 -15.93 -11.50
C TYR A 377 -20.40 -15.39 -12.15
N ARG A 378 -19.27 -15.94 -11.72
CA ARG A 378 -17.96 -15.56 -12.22
C ARG A 378 -17.01 -16.72 -12.17
N ASP A 379 -16.17 -16.81 -13.20
CA ASP A 379 -15.01 -17.69 -13.24
C ASP A 379 -13.73 -16.90 -13.50
N GLU A 380 -12.57 -17.50 -13.25
CA GLU A 380 -11.26 -16.86 -13.31
C GLU A 380 -10.26 -17.70 -14.10
N THR A 381 -9.33 -17.00 -14.76
CA THR A 381 -8.03 -17.56 -15.11
C THR A 381 -6.91 -16.56 -14.78
N ILE A 382 -5.72 -17.09 -14.50
CA ILE A 382 -4.54 -16.33 -14.09
C ILE A 382 -3.42 -16.57 -15.09
N ILE A 383 -2.80 -15.49 -15.56
CA ILE A 383 -1.53 -15.53 -16.30
C ILE A 383 -0.46 -14.92 -15.38
N ALA A 384 0.51 -15.73 -14.96
CA ALA A 384 1.57 -15.33 -14.05
C ALA A 384 2.93 -15.40 -14.75
N GLN A 385 3.73 -14.34 -14.66
CA GLN A 385 5.11 -14.37 -15.14
C GLN A 385 6.05 -14.64 -13.97
N SER A 386 6.89 -15.67 -14.10
CA SER A 386 7.83 -16.10 -13.06
C SER A 386 9.15 -16.55 -13.69
N GLU A 387 10.28 -16.18 -13.09
CA GLU A 387 11.62 -16.61 -13.53
C GLU A 387 11.79 -18.14 -13.52
N SER A 388 11.08 -18.82 -12.61
CA SER A 388 11.12 -20.28 -12.47
C SER A 388 10.17 -21.02 -13.41
N ALA A 389 9.30 -20.32 -14.14
CA ALA A 389 8.31 -20.94 -15.01
C ALA A 389 8.91 -21.44 -16.33
N LEU A 390 8.28 -22.45 -16.91
CA LEU A 390 8.44 -22.84 -18.30
C LEU A 390 7.31 -22.22 -19.16
N ASN A 391 7.50 -22.15 -20.47
CA ASN A 391 6.44 -21.70 -21.38
C ASN A 391 5.49 -22.84 -21.80
N GLY A 392 5.88 -24.08 -21.52
CA GLY A 392 5.03 -25.27 -21.63
C GLY A 392 4.48 -25.66 -20.27
N PHE A 393 3.68 -26.73 -20.23
CA PHE A 393 3.04 -27.19 -19.00
C PHE A 393 4.07 -27.65 -17.95
N ASP A 394 4.02 -27.08 -16.76
CA ASP A 394 4.86 -27.43 -15.63
C ASP A 394 4.10 -27.45 -14.29
N ASP A 395 4.81 -27.66 -13.17
CA ASP A 395 4.20 -27.70 -11.84
C ASP A 395 3.73 -26.32 -11.33
N LEU A 396 4.11 -25.22 -11.97
CA LEU A 396 3.61 -23.88 -11.65
C LEU A 396 2.29 -23.59 -12.37
N ASP A 397 1.86 -24.48 -13.27
CA ASP A 397 0.55 -24.45 -13.91
C ASP A 397 -0.51 -25.24 -13.14
N SER A 398 -1.78 -24.84 -13.32
CA SER A 398 -2.93 -25.56 -12.79
C SER A 398 -3.96 -25.82 -13.87
N ARG A 399 -4.29 -27.10 -14.06
CA ARG A 399 -5.34 -27.53 -15.00
C ARG A 399 -6.70 -26.97 -14.57
N LYS A 400 -7.54 -26.67 -15.56
CA LYS A 400 -8.91 -26.24 -15.33
C LYS A 400 -9.73 -27.40 -14.76
N PHE A 401 -10.33 -27.19 -13.60
CA PHE A 401 -11.33 -28.09 -13.04
C PHE A 401 -12.73 -27.58 -13.43
N TYR A 402 -13.37 -28.28 -14.36
CA TYR A 402 -14.63 -27.82 -14.94
C TYR A 402 -15.82 -27.92 -13.96
N LEU A 403 -16.67 -26.90 -14.01
CA LEU A 403 -18.01 -26.86 -13.48
C LEU A 403 -18.95 -27.59 -14.46
N SER A 404 -19.69 -28.58 -13.98
CA SER A 404 -20.77 -29.21 -14.77
C SER A 404 -22.09 -28.42 -14.69
N ASP A 405 -22.02 -27.10 -14.48
CA ASP A 405 -23.19 -26.22 -14.34
C ASP A 405 -23.35 -25.35 -15.61
N PRO A 406 -24.44 -25.50 -16.38
CA PRO A 406 -24.63 -24.76 -17.62
C PRO A 406 -24.89 -23.25 -17.42
N ASN A 407 -25.18 -22.79 -16.20
CA ASN A 407 -25.43 -21.37 -15.91
C ASN A 407 -24.14 -20.58 -15.66
N ILE A 408 -23.02 -21.27 -15.45
CA ILE A 408 -21.72 -20.65 -15.17
C ILE A 408 -20.85 -20.83 -16.40
N ALA A 409 -20.54 -19.74 -17.11
CA ALA A 409 -19.54 -19.80 -18.16
C ALA A 409 -18.15 -19.91 -17.54
N GLU A 410 -17.32 -20.73 -18.17
CA GLU A 410 -16.02 -21.11 -17.65
C GLU A 410 -14.91 -20.52 -18.51
N LEU A 411 -13.84 -20.08 -17.85
CA LEU A 411 -12.71 -19.38 -18.43
C LEU A 411 -11.40 -20.13 -18.15
N TYR A 412 -10.54 -20.22 -19.16
CA TYR A 412 -9.22 -20.84 -19.04
C TYR A 412 -8.26 -20.26 -20.08
N THR A 413 -6.97 -20.44 -19.87
CA THR A 413 -5.95 -20.23 -20.90
C THR A 413 -5.51 -21.56 -21.51
N LEU A 414 -4.80 -21.51 -22.63
CA LEU A 414 -4.25 -22.70 -23.28
C LEU A 414 -2.72 -22.71 -23.21
N SER A 415 -2.17 -23.81 -22.72
CA SER A 415 -0.74 -24.10 -22.81
C SER A 415 -0.34 -24.41 -24.27
N SER A 416 0.96 -24.43 -24.55
CA SER A 416 1.49 -24.79 -25.88
C SER A 416 1.08 -26.22 -26.32
N GLU A 417 0.90 -27.11 -25.35
CA GLU A 417 0.45 -28.49 -25.48
C GLU A 417 -1.09 -28.63 -25.51
N LYS A 418 -1.81 -27.50 -25.51
CA LYS A 418 -3.27 -27.40 -25.53
C LYS A 418 -3.95 -27.93 -24.26
N TYR A 419 -3.27 -27.86 -23.11
CA TYR A 419 -3.96 -28.05 -21.84
C TYR A 419 -4.73 -26.79 -21.47
N ASN A 420 -5.94 -26.98 -20.96
CA ASN A 420 -6.78 -25.90 -20.46
C ASN A 420 -6.39 -25.60 -19.02
N LEU A 421 -5.95 -24.38 -18.75
CA LEU A 421 -5.36 -23.97 -17.49
C LEU A 421 -6.20 -22.89 -16.80
N VAL A 422 -6.41 -23.05 -15.51
CA VAL A 422 -6.96 -22.00 -14.65
C VAL A 422 -5.85 -21.07 -14.16
N ILE A 423 -4.65 -21.60 -13.98
CA ILE A 423 -3.44 -20.83 -13.70
C ILE A 423 -2.40 -21.26 -14.73
N GLN A 424 -1.94 -20.30 -15.52
CA GLN A 424 -0.83 -20.49 -16.44
C GLN A 424 0.33 -19.61 -16.03
N SER A 425 1.45 -20.26 -15.73
CA SER A 425 2.72 -19.61 -15.55
C SER A 425 3.46 -19.54 -16.89
N VAL A 426 4.23 -18.47 -17.09
CA VAL A 426 5.10 -18.28 -18.25
C VAL A 426 6.39 -17.61 -17.80
N LYS A 427 7.45 -17.74 -18.61
CA LYS A 427 8.66 -16.93 -18.38
C LYS A 427 8.35 -15.44 -18.49
N PRO A 428 9.12 -14.57 -17.83
CA PRO A 428 9.01 -13.13 -18.01
C PRO A 428 9.02 -12.77 -19.48
N ILE A 429 7.95 -12.12 -19.92
CA ILE A 429 7.77 -11.72 -21.30
C ILE A 429 8.68 -10.51 -21.52
N THR A 430 9.48 -10.53 -22.58
CA THR A 430 10.45 -9.46 -22.91
C THR A 430 10.25 -8.85 -24.30
N ASN A 431 9.46 -9.52 -25.12
CA ASN A 431 9.07 -9.16 -26.48
C ASN A 431 7.59 -9.49 -26.67
N ASP A 432 7.02 -9.05 -27.79
CA ASP A 432 5.63 -9.31 -28.13
C ASP A 432 5.29 -10.81 -28.03
N SER A 433 4.24 -11.12 -27.29
CA SER A 433 3.80 -12.49 -27.05
C SER A 433 2.28 -12.56 -26.95
N ILE A 434 1.73 -13.76 -27.13
CA ILE A 434 0.30 -14.01 -27.04
C ILE A 434 0.00 -15.16 -26.08
N VAL A 435 -1.14 -15.06 -25.39
CA VAL A 435 -1.74 -16.15 -24.62
C VAL A 435 -3.16 -16.36 -25.13
N HIS A 436 -3.47 -17.60 -25.52
CA HIS A 436 -4.81 -17.97 -25.96
C HIS A 436 -5.75 -18.11 -24.76
N VAL A 437 -6.95 -17.58 -24.90
CA VAL A 437 -8.00 -17.63 -23.87
C VAL A 437 -9.20 -18.37 -24.43
N GLY A 438 -9.60 -19.42 -23.72
CA GLY A 438 -10.77 -20.23 -24.05
C GLY A 438 -11.95 -19.93 -23.13
N ILE A 439 -13.15 -20.06 -23.68
CA ILE A 439 -14.40 -19.98 -22.93
C ILE A 439 -15.23 -21.24 -23.16
N LYS A 440 -15.97 -21.66 -22.13
CA LYS A 440 -17.00 -22.69 -22.24
C LYS A 440 -18.31 -22.14 -21.69
N VAL A 441 -19.29 -22.02 -22.57
CA VAL A 441 -20.58 -21.38 -22.32
C VAL A 441 -21.67 -22.44 -22.43
N GLY A 442 -22.44 -22.63 -21.36
CA GLY A 442 -23.53 -23.62 -21.30
C GLY A 442 -24.92 -23.07 -21.67
N THR A 443 -25.08 -21.75 -21.70
CA THR A 443 -26.35 -21.05 -21.99
C THR A 443 -26.06 -19.90 -22.96
N GLU A 444 -26.91 -19.64 -23.95
CA GLU A 444 -26.72 -18.47 -24.82
C GLU A 444 -27.00 -17.17 -24.04
N GLY A 445 -26.16 -16.14 -24.23
CA GLY A 445 -26.40 -14.85 -23.57
C GLY A 445 -25.24 -13.87 -23.64
N ASN A 446 -25.33 -12.86 -22.78
CA ASN A 446 -24.33 -11.81 -22.64
C ASN A 446 -23.36 -12.12 -21.51
N TYR A 447 -22.07 -11.93 -21.78
CA TYR A 447 -20.96 -12.20 -20.88
C TYR A 447 -20.05 -11.00 -20.79
N LYS A 448 -19.27 -10.92 -19.73
CA LYS A 448 -18.32 -9.82 -19.52
C LYS A 448 -16.98 -10.32 -19.00
N PHE A 449 -15.90 -9.99 -19.71
CA PHE A 449 -14.57 -10.04 -19.15
C PHE A 449 -14.31 -8.84 -18.25
N LEU A 450 -13.65 -9.08 -17.12
CA LEU A 450 -13.04 -8.05 -16.29
C LEU A 450 -11.57 -8.43 -16.04
N ALA A 451 -10.65 -7.56 -16.42
CA ALA A 451 -9.23 -7.71 -16.15
C ALA A 451 -8.84 -7.02 -14.85
N ASN A 452 -8.10 -7.72 -13.97
CA ASN A 452 -7.40 -7.12 -12.84
C ASN A 452 -5.90 -7.10 -13.14
N LEU A 453 -5.40 -5.89 -13.32
CA LEU A 453 -4.04 -5.56 -13.72
C LEU A 453 -3.21 -4.95 -12.57
N SER A 454 -3.71 -4.99 -11.33
CA SER A 454 -3.05 -4.37 -10.16
C SER A 454 -1.65 -4.92 -9.87
N GLN A 455 -1.36 -6.13 -10.35
CA GLN A 455 -0.07 -6.80 -10.24
C GLN A 455 0.56 -7.06 -11.62
N ALA A 456 -0.01 -6.51 -12.70
CA ALA A 456 0.53 -6.70 -14.03
C ALA A 456 1.76 -5.81 -14.26
N SER A 457 2.69 -6.29 -15.09
CA SER A 457 3.87 -5.52 -15.48
C SER A 457 3.48 -4.29 -16.31
N SER A 458 4.13 -3.15 -16.07
CA SER A 458 4.06 -1.98 -16.95
C SER A 458 4.99 -2.07 -18.17
N ALA A 459 5.79 -3.14 -18.29
CA ALA A 459 6.68 -3.34 -19.44
C ALA A 459 5.93 -3.71 -20.73
N HIS A 460 4.64 -4.05 -20.65
CA HIS A 460 3.81 -4.40 -21.81
C HIS A 460 2.47 -3.69 -21.74
N ASN A 461 1.95 -3.26 -22.89
CA ASN A 461 0.52 -3.01 -23.05
C ASN A 461 -0.18 -4.36 -23.21
N ILE A 462 -1.29 -4.55 -22.50
CA ILE A 462 -2.04 -5.81 -22.49
C ILE A 462 -3.35 -5.60 -23.24
N ILE A 463 -3.46 -6.25 -24.40
CA ILE A 463 -4.59 -6.07 -25.32
C ILE A 463 -5.40 -7.36 -25.39
N LEU A 464 -6.71 -7.26 -25.16
CA LEU A 464 -7.66 -8.34 -25.49
C LEU A 464 -8.05 -8.23 -26.96
N GLU A 465 -7.91 -9.33 -27.70
CA GLU A 465 -8.45 -9.46 -29.06
C GLU A 465 -9.64 -10.42 -29.05
N ASP A 466 -10.79 -9.94 -29.54
CA ASP A 466 -11.92 -10.78 -29.96
C ASP A 466 -11.85 -10.96 -31.48
N LYS A 467 -11.42 -12.15 -31.90
CA LYS A 467 -11.25 -12.50 -33.32
C LYS A 467 -12.55 -12.65 -34.08
N LEU A 468 -13.65 -12.95 -33.39
CA LEU A 468 -14.97 -13.06 -34.02
C LEU A 468 -15.51 -11.68 -34.40
N LEU A 469 -15.31 -10.70 -33.53
CA LEU A 469 -15.79 -9.32 -33.74
C LEU A 469 -14.73 -8.39 -34.36
N HIS A 470 -13.50 -8.88 -34.56
CA HIS A 470 -12.36 -8.10 -35.02
C HIS A 470 -12.06 -6.88 -34.15
N ILE A 471 -12.24 -7.02 -32.83
CA ILE A 471 -12.02 -5.95 -31.85
C ILE A 471 -10.71 -6.21 -31.11
N LYS A 472 -9.91 -5.14 -30.92
CA LYS A 472 -8.77 -5.11 -30.00
C LYS A 472 -9.01 -4.05 -28.94
N GLN A 473 -8.91 -4.42 -27.67
CA GLN A 473 -9.16 -3.53 -26.53
C GLN A 473 -7.96 -3.50 -25.60
N ASP A 474 -7.47 -2.30 -25.30
CA ASP A 474 -6.48 -2.10 -24.25
C ASP A 474 -7.10 -2.28 -22.87
N LEU A 475 -6.61 -3.27 -22.12
CA LEU A 475 -7.16 -3.61 -20.81
C LEU A 475 -6.74 -2.63 -19.69
N PHE A 476 -5.66 -1.86 -19.85
CA PHE A 476 -5.31 -0.81 -18.89
C PHE A 476 -6.25 0.39 -18.99
N SER A 477 -6.66 0.75 -20.21
CA SER A 477 -7.63 1.83 -20.44
C SER A 477 -9.07 1.38 -20.19
N ASN A 478 -9.46 0.22 -20.71
CA ASN A 478 -10.77 -0.36 -20.50
C ASN A 478 -10.65 -1.83 -20.05
N PRO A 479 -10.70 -2.10 -18.73
CA PRO A 479 -10.55 -3.46 -18.21
C PRO A 479 -11.80 -4.32 -18.42
N GLU A 480 -12.94 -3.75 -18.83
CA GLU A 480 -14.19 -4.46 -19.03
C GLU A 480 -14.51 -4.66 -20.51
N TYR A 481 -14.81 -5.89 -20.91
CA TYR A 481 -15.21 -6.22 -22.28
C TYR A 481 -16.48 -7.08 -22.28
N ALA A 482 -17.58 -6.53 -22.78
CA ALA A 482 -18.85 -7.22 -22.87
C ALA A 482 -19.04 -7.83 -24.27
N PHE A 483 -19.59 -9.05 -24.34
CA PHE A 483 -19.82 -9.76 -25.59
C PHE A 483 -21.01 -10.72 -25.49
N HIS A 484 -21.61 -11.03 -26.64
CA HIS A 484 -22.59 -12.11 -26.76
C HIS A 484 -21.91 -13.43 -27.13
N SER A 485 -22.39 -14.55 -26.57
CA SER A 485 -21.93 -15.89 -26.92
C SER A 485 -23.09 -16.87 -27.04
N LEU A 486 -23.01 -17.76 -28.03
CA LEU A 486 -23.81 -18.97 -28.12
C LEU A 486 -23.31 -20.03 -27.13
N ILE A 487 -24.06 -21.12 -26.99
CA ILE A 487 -23.61 -22.33 -26.30
C ILE A 487 -22.43 -22.92 -27.07
N ILE A 488 -21.22 -22.77 -26.54
CA ILE A 488 -19.99 -23.15 -27.23
C ILE A 488 -18.87 -23.49 -26.25
N ASN A 489 -17.96 -24.37 -26.67
CA ASN A 489 -16.64 -24.49 -26.08
C ASN A 489 -15.62 -23.98 -27.12
N ASP A 490 -15.16 -22.75 -26.95
CA ASP A 490 -14.34 -22.04 -27.93
C ASP A 490 -12.96 -21.75 -27.36
N THR A 491 -11.92 -22.15 -28.10
CA THR A 491 -10.51 -21.96 -27.76
C THR A 491 -9.79 -20.99 -28.70
N THR A 492 -10.53 -20.41 -29.65
CA THR A 492 -9.97 -19.71 -30.82
C THR A 492 -10.35 -18.24 -30.89
N ARG A 493 -11.46 -17.84 -30.26
CA ARG A 493 -11.98 -16.46 -30.34
C ARG A 493 -11.13 -15.43 -29.61
N PHE A 494 -10.66 -15.73 -28.39
CA PHE A 494 -9.99 -14.73 -27.55
C PHE A 494 -8.49 -14.94 -27.45
N VAL A 495 -7.75 -13.84 -27.54
CA VAL A 495 -6.30 -13.81 -27.35
C VAL A 495 -5.91 -12.61 -26.50
N ILE A 496 -4.99 -12.81 -25.56
CA ILE A 496 -4.34 -11.73 -24.83
C ILE A 496 -2.98 -11.49 -25.48
N HIS A 497 -2.78 -10.27 -25.95
CA HIS A 497 -1.50 -9.81 -26.50
C HIS A 497 -0.74 -9.07 -25.41
N PHE A 498 0.50 -9.46 -25.18
CA PHE A 498 1.48 -8.71 -24.42
C PHE A 498 2.37 -7.99 -25.42
N LEU A 499 2.11 -6.71 -25.66
CA LEU A 499 2.86 -5.90 -26.61
C LEU A 499 3.90 -5.07 -25.86
N LYS A 500 5.17 -5.14 -26.27
CA LYS A 500 6.27 -4.46 -25.59
C LYS A 500 6.02 -2.95 -25.56
N ALA A 501 6.03 -2.40 -24.35
CA ALA A 501 5.90 -0.97 -24.15
C ALA A 501 7.20 -0.25 -24.58
N PRO A 502 7.12 0.93 -25.22
CA PRO A 502 8.31 1.68 -25.60
C PRO A 502 9.05 2.22 -24.37
N ILE A 503 10.36 2.38 -24.47
CA ILE A 503 11.14 3.02 -23.41
C ILE A 503 10.84 4.52 -23.42
N VAL A 504 10.23 5.02 -22.34
CA VAL A 504 10.04 6.45 -22.08
C VAL A 504 10.90 6.84 -20.89
N LYS A 505 11.83 7.77 -21.12
CA LYS A 505 12.69 8.33 -20.08
C LYS A 505 12.25 9.77 -19.80
N ILE A 506 11.93 10.04 -18.55
CA ILE A 506 11.51 11.36 -18.08
C ILE A 506 12.61 11.93 -17.18
N ASN A 507 13.17 13.07 -17.59
CA ASN A 507 14.14 13.83 -16.81
C ASN A 507 13.40 14.93 -16.03
N THR A 508 13.82 15.14 -14.77
CA THR A 508 13.25 16.19 -13.90
C THR A 508 13.38 17.56 -14.56
N PRO A 509 12.30 18.37 -14.63
CA PRO A 509 12.37 19.68 -15.23
C PRO A 509 13.09 20.63 -14.26
N LYS A 510 13.70 21.69 -14.80
CA LYS A 510 14.32 22.72 -13.95
C LYS A 510 13.21 23.44 -13.16
N ALA A 511 13.37 23.52 -11.85
CA ALA A 511 12.46 24.30 -11.01
C ALA A 511 12.52 25.79 -11.37
N VAL A 512 11.38 26.48 -11.29
CA VAL A 512 11.25 27.91 -11.62
C VAL A 512 10.69 28.70 -10.43
N CYS A 513 10.76 30.03 -10.50
CA CYS A 513 10.24 30.92 -9.45
C CYS A 513 8.94 31.60 -9.90
N THR A 514 7.98 31.81 -9.00
CA THR A 514 6.73 32.53 -9.33
C THR A 514 7.01 33.94 -9.86
N PRO A 515 6.30 34.44 -10.88
CA PRO A 515 5.10 33.89 -11.52
C PRO A 515 5.39 33.00 -12.75
N SER A 516 6.64 32.52 -12.92
CA SER A 516 6.97 31.65 -14.06
C SER A 516 6.33 30.26 -13.93
N THR A 517 6.11 29.60 -15.06
CA THR A 517 5.56 28.24 -15.18
C THR A 517 6.61 27.27 -15.70
N VAL A 518 6.36 25.97 -15.58
CA VAL A 518 7.25 24.92 -16.10
C VAL A 518 6.78 24.47 -17.49
N ASP A 519 7.68 24.43 -18.47
CA ASP A 519 7.40 23.88 -19.80
C ASP A 519 7.68 22.37 -19.86
N LEU A 520 6.62 21.56 -19.78
CA LEU A 520 6.68 20.09 -19.87
C LEU A 520 6.93 19.58 -21.30
N THR A 521 6.88 20.45 -22.31
CA THR A 521 7.10 20.11 -23.72
C THR A 521 8.56 20.20 -24.16
N SER A 522 9.43 20.68 -23.28
CA SER A 522 10.87 20.75 -23.53
C SER A 522 11.46 19.40 -23.91
N LYS A 523 12.23 19.37 -25.01
CA LYS A 523 12.90 18.15 -25.50
C LYS A 523 13.80 17.52 -24.43
N ALA A 524 14.43 18.33 -23.58
CA ALA A 524 15.29 17.86 -22.48
C ALA A 524 14.55 16.94 -21.49
N ILE A 525 13.23 17.10 -21.33
CA ILE A 525 12.42 16.29 -20.42
C ILE A 525 12.29 14.85 -20.93
N THR A 526 12.20 14.66 -22.24
CA THR A 526 12.00 13.33 -22.85
C THR A 526 13.28 12.75 -23.45
N ASP A 527 14.42 13.44 -23.31
CA ASP A 527 15.71 13.01 -23.84
C ASP A 527 16.14 11.64 -23.26
N GLY A 528 16.49 10.73 -24.18
CA GLY A 528 16.81 9.33 -23.88
C GLY A 528 15.64 8.36 -24.01
N SER A 529 14.43 8.85 -24.35
CA SER A 529 13.31 7.99 -24.76
C SER A 529 13.56 7.34 -26.13
N ALA A 530 12.82 6.28 -26.44
CA ALA A 530 12.88 5.63 -27.76
C ALA A 530 12.55 6.61 -28.90
N THR A 531 13.09 6.37 -30.09
CA THR A 531 12.86 7.21 -31.28
C THR A 531 11.47 7.01 -31.85
N GLY A 532 10.89 8.06 -32.45
CA GLY A 532 9.59 7.97 -33.14
C GLY A 532 8.37 7.98 -32.21
N LEU A 533 8.56 8.36 -30.94
CA LEU A 533 7.45 8.51 -29.99
C LEU A 533 6.72 9.83 -30.18
N THR A 534 5.39 9.77 -30.11
CA THR A 534 4.52 10.94 -29.96
C THR A 534 4.17 11.12 -28.48
N PHE A 535 4.42 12.31 -27.93
CA PHE A 535 4.17 12.61 -26.53
C PHE A 535 2.85 13.38 -26.34
N THR A 536 2.11 12.99 -25.29
CA THR A 536 0.88 13.66 -24.83
C THR A 536 0.92 13.81 -23.31
N TYR A 537 0.13 14.74 -22.76
CA TYR A 537 0.22 15.19 -21.38
C TYR A 537 -1.12 15.02 -20.66
N TRP A 538 -1.08 14.59 -19.41
CA TRP A 538 -2.25 14.11 -18.68
C TRP A 538 -2.20 14.49 -17.20
N LEU A 539 -3.38 14.63 -16.59
CA LEU A 539 -3.54 14.92 -15.15
C LEU A 539 -3.59 13.64 -14.30
N ASP A 540 -3.76 12.48 -14.91
CA ASP A 540 -3.90 11.19 -14.24
C ASP A 540 -2.99 10.10 -14.83
N ASN A 541 -2.68 9.08 -14.02
CA ASN A 541 -1.76 8.00 -14.38
C ASN A 541 -2.32 7.00 -15.41
N LYS A 542 -3.62 7.07 -15.75
CA LYS A 542 -4.26 6.25 -16.79
C LYS A 542 -4.41 6.97 -18.12
N ALA A 543 -3.97 8.24 -18.20
CA ALA A 543 -4.15 9.08 -19.37
C ALA A 543 -5.62 9.14 -19.82
N THR A 544 -6.51 9.51 -18.90
CA THR A 544 -7.95 9.65 -19.14
C THR A 544 -8.41 11.11 -19.12
N VAL A 545 -7.65 11.99 -18.45
CA VAL A 545 -7.91 13.43 -18.34
C VAL A 545 -6.77 14.21 -18.99
N PRO A 546 -6.94 14.68 -20.25
CA PRO A 546 -5.90 15.40 -20.98
C PRO A 546 -5.48 16.69 -20.26
N TYR A 547 -4.19 16.99 -20.29
CA TYR A 547 -3.65 18.28 -19.90
C TYR A 547 -3.38 19.14 -21.13
N THR A 548 -4.11 20.25 -21.27
CA THR A 548 -4.16 21.05 -22.50
C THR A 548 -3.13 22.18 -22.58
N SER A 549 -2.47 22.54 -21.47
CA SER A 549 -1.49 23.63 -21.41
C SER A 549 -0.08 23.19 -20.93
N PRO A 550 0.52 22.11 -21.48
CA PRO A 550 1.77 21.52 -20.98
C PRO A 550 2.99 22.44 -21.03
N ALA A 551 3.00 23.47 -21.87
CA ALA A 551 4.07 24.47 -21.90
C ALA A 551 4.03 25.47 -20.74
N ASN A 552 2.93 25.49 -19.97
CA ASN A 552 2.70 26.41 -18.86
C ASN A 552 2.17 25.66 -17.63
N ALA A 553 2.87 24.59 -17.22
CA ALA A 553 2.50 23.80 -16.06
C ALA A 553 2.65 24.59 -14.76
N GLU A 554 1.60 24.53 -13.94
CA GLU A 554 1.61 24.99 -12.56
C GLU A 554 2.34 23.95 -11.68
N ALA A 555 2.54 24.27 -10.39
CA ALA A 555 3.16 23.33 -9.48
C ALA A 555 2.26 22.10 -9.29
N GLY A 556 2.79 20.90 -9.51
CA GLY A 556 2.01 19.67 -9.39
C GLY A 556 2.64 18.46 -10.06
N THR A 557 1.97 17.32 -9.93
CA THR A 557 2.34 16.07 -10.63
C THR A 557 1.49 15.90 -11.88
N TYR A 558 2.15 15.69 -13.00
CA TYR A 558 1.54 15.42 -14.30
C TYR A 558 2.06 14.08 -14.84
N TYR A 559 1.51 13.63 -15.97
CA TYR A 559 1.89 12.38 -16.61
C TYR A 559 2.15 12.59 -18.10
N ILE A 560 3.28 12.05 -18.57
CA ILE A 560 3.69 12.09 -19.98
C ILE A 560 3.47 10.69 -20.57
N LYS A 561 2.66 10.61 -21.62
CA LYS A 561 2.41 9.38 -22.38
C LYS A 561 3.16 9.43 -23.70
N GLY A 562 4.18 8.58 -23.85
CA GLY A 562 4.89 8.37 -25.11
C GLY A 562 4.29 7.20 -25.88
N THR A 563 3.82 7.45 -27.11
CA THR A 563 3.16 6.45 -27.97
C THR A 563 4.02 6.17 -29.21
N ALA A 564 4.32 4.90 -29.46
CA ALA A 564 5.05 4.43 -30.63
C ALA A 564 4.13 4.29 -31.86
N THR A 565 4.73 4.19 -33.04
CA THR A 565 3.99 4.12 -34.32
C THR A 565 3.07 2.90 -34.44
N ASN A 566 3.39 1.79 -33.77
CA ASN A 566 2.57 0.58 -33.71
C ASN A 566 1.42 0.69 -32.68
N GLY A 567 1.28 1.82 -31.99
CA GLY A 567 0.24 2.08 -30.99
C GLY A 567 0.60 1.68 -29.56
N THR A 568 1.74 1.02 -29.29
CA THR A 568 2.18 0.75 -27.91
C THR A 568 2.62 2.03 -27.21
N TYR A 569 2.50 2.08 -25.89
CA TYR A 569 2.76 3.30 -25.13
C TYR A 569 3.28 3.03 -23.72
N THR A 570 3.95 4.04 -23.16
CA THR A 570 4.34 4.10 -21.75
C THR A 570 3.88 5.43 -21.16
N ILE A 571 3.35 5.38 -19.93
CA ILE A 571 2.96 6.56 -19.14
C ILE A 571 3.95 6.70 -18.00
N SER A 572 4.50 7.89 -17.81
CA SER A 572 5.46 8.18 -16.73
C SER A 572 5.13 9.49 -16.03
N PRO A 573 5.21 9.55 -14.68
CA PRO A 573 4.96 10.78 -13.94
C PRO A 573 6.10 11.80 -14.13
N ILE A 574 5.76 13.08 -14.02
CA ILE A 574 6.67 14.22 -14.00
C ILE A 574 6.18 15.21 -12.94
N GLU A 575 7.09 15.75 -12.14
CA GLU A 575 6.77 16.79 -11.15
C GLU A 575 7.21 18.16 -11.69
N ALA A 576 6.28 19.12 -11.70
CA ALA A 576 6.56 20.52 -11.97
C ALA A 576 6.74 21.26 -10.63
N THR A 577 7.94 21.78 -10.39
CA THR A 577 8.27 22.50 -9.16
C THR A 577 8.32 24.00 -9.43
N ILE A 578 7.46 24.76 -8.76
CA ILE A 578 7.47 26.23 -8.77
C ILE A 578 7.69 26.72 -7.33
N ASN A 579 8.82 27.38 -7.12
CA ASN A 579 9.19 27.94 -5.83
C ASN A 579 8.62 29.37 -5.70
N PRO A 580 8.10 29.76 -4.53
CA PRO A 580 7.62 31.13 -4.33
C PRO A 580 8.79 32.12 -4.41
N THR A 581 8.61 33.19 -5.17
CA THR A 581 9.54 34.32 -5.16
C THR A 581 9.47 35.02 -3.79
N PRO A 582 10.62 35.24 -3.12
CA PRO A 582 10.63 35.89 -1.82
C PRO A 582 10.18 37.35 -1.93
N SER A 583 9.72 37.93 -0.83
CA SER A 583 9.48 39.36 -0.72
C SER A 583 10.65 40.01 0.02
N VAL A 584 11.29 40.99 -0.60
CA VAL A 584 12.26 41.87 0.07
C VAL A 584 11.57 43.19 0.34
N ILE A 585 11.55 43.58 1.61
CA ILE A 585 11.04 44.87 2.07
C ILE A 585 12.23 45.64 2.62
N THR A 586 12.38 46.89 2.17
CA THR A 586 13.48 47.75 2.61
C THR A 586 12.97 49.02 3.27
N THR A 587 13.61 49.43 4.36
CA THR A 587 13.36 50.70 5.05
C THR A 587 14.57 51.60 4.93
N ASN A 588 14.34 52.90 4.69
CA ASN A 588 15.43 53.86 4.66
C ASN A 588 16.07 53.99 6.06
N PRO A 589 17.41 53.93 6.16
CA PRO A 589 18.13 54.16 7.41
C PRO A 589 17.88 55.58 7.93
N THR A 590 17.97 55.76 9.25
CA THR A 590 17.93 57.10 9.84
C THR A 590 19.12 57.93 9.33
N PRO A 591 18.93 59.21 8.96
CA PRO A 591 20.03 60.08 8.55
C PRO A 591 21.12 60.18 9.63
N VAL A 592 22.39 60.15 9.23
CA VAL A 592 23.56 60.30 10.11
C VAL A 592 24.30 61.62 9.83
N ASN A 593 25.19 62.07 10.72
CA ASN A 593 25.98 63.28 10.49
C ASN A 593 27.42 62.91 10.09
N ALA A 594 28.01 63.63 9.13
CA ALA A 594 29.40 63.39 8.74
C ALA A 594 30.37 63.54 9.94
N PRO A 595 31.37 62.66 10.13
CA PRO A 595 31.90 61.68 9.17
C PRO A 595 31.30 60.26 9.28
N GLU A 596 30.16 60.07 9.93
CA GLU A 596 29.55 58.73 10.09
C GLU A 596 29.03 58.17 8.74
N THR A 597 29.09 56.85 8.61
CA THR A 597 28.55 56.08 7.47
C THR A 597 27.35 55.25 7.91
N VAL A 598 26.54 54.77 6.96
CA VAL A 598 25.38 53.91 7.26
C VAL A 598 25.69 52.45 6.97
N ASP A 599 25.31 51.57 7.90
CA ASP A 599 25.38 50.12 7.71
C ASP A 599 24.05 49.57 7.15
N LEU A 600 24.05 49.17 5.89
CA LEU A 600 22.91 48.57 5.17
C LEU A 600 22.67 47.10 5.54
N THR A 601 23.56 46.47 6.31
CA THR A 601 23.44 45.06 6.76
C THR A 601 22.64 44.90 8.04
N LYS A 602 22.23 46.01 8.65
CA LYS A 602 21.44 45.98 9.89
C LYS A 602 20.06 45.33 9.65
N PRO A 603 19.60 44.42 10.55
CA PRO A 603 18.32 43.73 10.40
C PRO A 603 17.11 44.66 10.26
N GLU A 604 17.15 45.86 10.84
CA GLU A 604 16.08 46.86 10.71
C GLU A 604 15.88 47.37 9.27
N ILE A 605 16.92 47.32 8.42
CA ILE A 605 16.85 47.79 7.02
C ILE A 605 15.98 46.86 6.18
N THR A 606 15.98 45.56 6.47
CA THR A 606 15.24 44.54 5.71
C THR A 606 14.07 43.95 6.49
N LEU A 607 13.66 44.58 7.60
CA LEU A 607 12.61 44.08 8.48
C LEU A 607 11.29 43.89 7.73
N GLY A 608 10.66 42.72 7.90
CA GLY A 608 9.43 42.33 7.21
C GLY A 608 9.64 41.60 5.87
N SER A 609 10.89 41.45 5.41
CA SER A 609 11.21 40.54 4.30
C SER A 609 10.92 39.08 4.65
N THR A 610 10.83 38.21 3.64
CA THR A 610 10.72 36.75 3.85
C THR A 610 11.86 36.24 4.73
N GLU A 611 11.56 35.33 5.66
CA GLU A 611 12.58 34.77 6.57
C GLU A 611 13.60 33.90 5.82
N GLY A 612 14.85 33.90 6.30
CA GLY A 612 15.91 33.03 5.78
C GLY A 612 16.56 33.48 4.46
N LEU A 613 16.39 34.76 4.06
CA LEU A 613 17.04 35.31 2.88
C LEU A 613 18.53 35.60 3.11
N SER A 614 19.35 35.28 2.11
CA SER A 614 20.70 35.85 1.96
C SER A 614 20.59 37.17 1.21
N PHE A 615 21.23 38.23 1.71
CA PHE A 615 21.20 39.55 1.09
C PHE A 615 22.49 39.91 0.34
N SER A 616 22.33 40.63 -0.77
CA SER A 616 23.41 41.27 -1.52
C SER A 616 23.00 42.69 -1.94
N TYR A 617 23.99 43.55 -2.21
CA TYR A 617 23.80 45.00 -2.33
C TYR A 617 24.28 45.50 -3.69
N TRP A 618 23.54 46.44 -4.26
CA TRP A 618 23.66 46.83 -5.67
C TRP A 618 23.46 48.34 -5.85
N LEU A 619 24.07 48.90 -6.90
CA LEU A 619 23.94 50.31 -7.27
C LEU A 619 22.80 50.57 -8.27
N ASP A 620 22.18 49.51 -8.80
CA ASP A 620 21.09 49.56 -9.76
C ASP A 620 19.99 48.52 -9.46
N ILE A 621 18.78 48.80 -9.93
CA ILE A 621 17.59 47.96 -9.70
C ILE A 621 17.66 46.58 -10.37
N ASN A 622 18.51 46.40 -11.39
CA ASN A 622 18.64 45.12 -12.11
C ASN A 622 19.71 44.21 -11.48
N ALA A 623 20.34 44.63 -10.38
CA ALA A 623 21.43 43.91 -9.74
C ALA A 623 22.57 43.56 -10.72
N THR A 624 23.05 44.55 -11.47
CA THR A 624 24.15 44.37 -12.43
C THR A 624 25.46 45.04 -11.99
N LEU A 625 25.37 46.03 -11.10
CA LEU A 625 26.48 46.79 -10.53
C LEU A 625 26.57 46.51 -9.02
N PRO A 626 27.44 45.57 -8.58
CA PRO A 626 27.53 45.17 -7.18
C PRO A 626 28.10 46.30 -6.31
N TYR A 627 27.57 46.44 -5.11
CA TYR A 627 28.08 47.33 -4.07
C TYR A 627 28.84 46.52 -3.00
N SER A 628 30.15 46.76 -2.87
CA SER A 628 31.05 45.89 -2.10
C SER A 628 31.23 46.28 -0.63
N THR A 629 30.76 47.46 -0.20
CA THR A 629 30.97 47.98 1.17
C THR A 629 29.64 48.35 1.87
N PRO A 630 28.69 47.41 2.02
CA PRO A 630 27.36 47.68 2.56
C PRO A 630 27.35 48.19 4.02
N ASN A 631 28.38 47.86 4.80
CA ASN A 631 28.49 48.29 6.20
C ASN A 631 28.96 49.75 6.36
N GLU A 632 29.46 50.37 5.29
CA GLU A 632 30.01 51.73 5.27
C GLU A 632 29.42 52.54 4.10
N ALA A 633 28.09 52.47 3.91
CA ALA A 633 27.41 53.15 2.82
C ALA A 633 27.52 54.67 2.92
N LEU A 634 28.02 55.27 1.84
CA LEU A 634 28.07 56.72 1.63
C LEU A 634 26.71 57.24 1.14
N GLN A 635 26.56 58.56 1.12
CA GLN A 635 25.35 59.20 0.58
C GLN A 635 25.06 58.72 -0.84
N GLY A 636 23.87 58.15 -1.04
CA GLY A 636 23.51 57.50 -2.30
C GLY A 636 22.24 56.67 -2.21
N ASN A 637 21.85 56.09 -3.34
CA ASN A 637 20.73 55.15 -3.45
C ASN A 637 21.28 53.74 -3.70
N TYR A 638 20.80 52.77 -2.94
CA TYR A 638 21.24 51.37 -3.01
C TYR A 638 20.05 50.43 -3.18
N TYR A 639 20.28 49.27 -3.77
CA TYR A 639 19.28 48.23 -3.96
C TYR A 639 19.72 46.95 -3.24
N ILE A 640 18.77 46.26 -2.62
CA ILE A 640 19.04 45.04 -1.84
C ILE A 640 18.34 43.88 -2.54
N MET A 641 19.11 42.87 -2.92
CA MET A 641 18.61 41.61 -3.46
C MET A 641 18.62 40.55 -2.37
N GLY A 642 17.45 39.95 -2.10
CA GLY A 642 17.31 38.83 -1.18
C GLY A 642 17.06 37.54 -1.97
N ILE A 643 17.87 36.52 -1.72
CA ILE A 643 17.78 35.20 -2.37
C ILE A 643 17.48 34.11 -1.35
N VAL A 644 16.64 33.16 -1.73
CA VAL A 644 16.44 31.89 -1.03
C VAL A 644 17.44 30.88 -1.59
N GLU A 645 18.53 30.61 -0.87
CA GLU A 645 19.64 29.78 -1.36
C GLU A 645 19.22 28.37 -1.80
N SER A 646 18.21 27.78 -1.15
CA SER A 646 17.73 26.43 -1.48
C SER A 646 16.99 26.34 -2.81
N SER A 647 16.38 27.43 -3.27
CA SER A 647 15.60 27.48 -4.53
C SER A 647 16.24 28.35 -5.61
N GLY A 648 17.18 29.22 -5.23
CA GLY A 648 17.75 30.25 -6.11
C GLY A 648 16.77 31.39 -6.45
N CYS A 649 15.57 31.41 -5.88
CA CYS A 649 14.59 32.46 -6.14
C CYS A 649 14.95 33.74 -5.39
N PHE A 650 14.88 34.88 -6.08
CA PHE A 650 15.27 36.16 -5.53
C PHE A 650 14.26 37.26 -5.86
N SER A 651 14.30 38.33 -5.06
CA SER A 651 13.68 39.61 -5.39
C SER A 651 14.60 40.75 -5.01
N ILE A 652 14.41 41.90 -5.65
CA ILE A 652 15.22 43.11 -5.46
C ILE A 652 14.28 44.22 -4.98
N ALA A 653 14.70 44.95 -3.95
CA ALA A 653 13.97 46.08 -3.39
C ALA A 653 14.87 47.32 -3.27
N GLY A 654 14.25 48.49 -3.32
CA GLY A 654 14.91 49.79 -3.25
C GLY A 654 14.26 50.83 -4.17
N PRO A 655 14.85 52.03 -4.28
CA PRO A 655 16.12 52.41 -3.67
C PRO A 655 16.01 52.61 -2.15
N VAL A 656 17.03 52.17 -1.43
CA VAL A 656 17.34 52.55 -0.05
C VAL A 656 18.20 53.81 -0.09
N SER A 657 17.65 54.92 0.38
CA SER A 657 18.31 56.22 0.34
C SER A 657 19.11 56.46 1.63
N VAL A 658 20.43 56.55 1.49
CA VAL A 658 21.35 56.93 2.56
C VAL A 658 21.53 58.45 2.55
N ILE A 659 21.21 59.08 3.67
CA ILE A 659 21.34 60.54 3.87
C ILE A 659 22.42 60.79 4.93
N ILE A 660 23.44 61.57 4.57
CA ILE A 660 24.51 62.03 5.47
C ILE A 660 24.43 63.56 5.55
N ASN A 661 24.02 64.07 6.72
CA ASN A 661 23.95 65.51 6.98
C ASN A 661 25.38 66.06 7.19
N ALA A 662 25.69 67.17 6.55
CA ALA A 662 26.97 67.84 6.77
C ALA A 662 27.01 68.46 8.18
N ASN A 663 27.98 68.08 9.00
CA ASN A 663 28.30 68.78 10.23
C ASN A 663 28.89 70.16 9.88
N THR A 664 28.08 71.21 9.93
CA THR A 664 28.58 72.58 9.92
C THR A 664 28.73 73.07 11.36
N THR A 665 29.80 72.62 12.04
CA THR A 665 30.32 73.30 13.24
C THR A 665 31.64 73.98 12.89
N ASP A 666 31.59 75.31 12.97
CA ASP A 666 32.70 76.28 12.97
C ASP A 666 33.99 75.92 12.23
N VAL A 667 34.07 76.37 10.98
CA VAL A 667 35.21 77.20 10.59
C VAL A 667 34.64 78.54 10.13
N THR A 668 34.69 79.51 11.04
CA THR A 668 34.79 80.92 10.66
C THR A 668 35.81 81.02 9.54
N PRO A 669 35.45 81.50 8.33
CA PRO A 669 36.46 81.69 7.31
C PRO A 669 37.36 82.80 7.84
N ASN A 670 38.59 82.43 8.16
CA ASN A 670 39.68 83.37 8.23
C ASN A 670 39.68 84.08 6.88
N ILE A 671 39.21 85.33 6.89
CA ILE A 671 39.04 86.15 5.70
C ILE A 671 40.46 86.50 5.25
N SER A 672 41.05 85.65 4.40
CA SER A 672 42.02 86.18 3.45
C SER A 672 41.22 87.08 2.52
N ASN A 673 41.37 88.39 2.66
CA ASN A 673 40.86 89.42 1.74
C ASN A 673 41.46 89.31 0.31
N GLU A 674 41.90 88.12 -0.12
CA GLU A 674 42.34 87.90 -1.47
C GLU A 674 41.14 87.65 -2.38
N THR A 675 41.07 88.43 -3.45
CA THR A 675 40.06 88.29 -4.49
C THR A 675 40.33 87.03 -5.33
N LYS A 676 39.33 86.14 -5.46
CA LYS A 676 39.44 84.80 -6.09
C LYS A 676 38.39 84.58 -7.18
N ILE A 677 38.81 83.95 -8.28
CA ILE A 677 37.95 83.58 -9.41
C ILE A 677 38.11 82.08 -9.67
N TYR A 678 37.01 81.32 -9.69
CA TYR A 678 37.00 79.91 -10.08
C TYR A 678 35.66 79.50 -10.71
N SER A 679 35.65 78.39 -11.43
CA SER A 679 34.42 77.78 -11.97
C SER A 679 34.09 76.49 -11.24
N ASN A 680 32.80 76.21 -11.12
CA ASN A 680 32.28 74.90 -10.74
C ASN A 680 31.02 74.64 -11.56
N GLU A 681 30.97 73.51 -12.27
CA GLU A 681 29.94 73.19 -13.27
C GLU A 681 29.76 74.35 -14.28
N ASN A 682 28.51 74.76 -14.56
CA ASN A 682 28.15 75.88 -15.45
C ASN A 682 28.11 77.25 -14.75
N ARG A 683 28.88 77.44 -13.67
CA ARG A 683 28.89 78.68 -12.89
C ARG A 683 30.30 79.20 -12.64
N ILE A 684 30.46 80.51 -12.69
CA ILE A 684 31.68 81.21 -12.30
C ILE A 684 31.44 81.90 -10.96
N HIS A 685 32.28 81.60 -9.98
CA HIS A 685 32.27 82.16 -8.64
C HIS A 685 33.33 83.25 -8.52
N LEU A 686 32.89 84.42 -8.07
CA LEU A 686 33.72 85.60 -7.83
C LEU A 686 33.68 85.88 -6.32
N LEU A 687 34.83 85.85 -5.65
CA LEU A 687 34.91 86.09 -4.21
C LEU A 687 35.74 87.33 -3.89
N ASN A 688 35.23 88.14 -2.95
CA ASN A 688 35.81 89.37 -2.41
C ASN A 688 36.04 90.51 -3.44
N PHE A 689 35.25 90.60 -4.50
CA PHE A 689 35.36 91.68 -5.49
C PHE A 689 34.42 92.86 -5.18
N GLU A 690 34.91 94.10 -5.26
CA GLU A 690 34.08 95.29 -5.03
C GLU A 690 32.83 95.30 -5.96
N GLN A 691 31.67 95.60 -5.37
CA GLN A 691 30.42 95.73 -6.10
C GLN A 691 30.54 96.79 -7.20
N ASN A 692 29.89 96.58 -8.34
CA ASN A 692 29.98 97.38 -9.57
C ASN A 692 31.30 97.28 -10.34
N SER A 693 32.27 96.47 -9.92
CA SER A 693 33.42 96.10 -10.76
C SER A 693 32.94 95.50 -12.08
N LEU A 694 33.59 95.85 -13.20
CA LEU A 694 33.23 95.33 -14.51
C LEU A 694 33.80 93.91 -14.65
N VAL A 695 32.91 92.95 -14.92
CA VAL A 695 33.28 91.58 -15.30
C VAL A 695 33.11 91.43 -16.80
N SER A 696 34.13 90.87 -17.44
CA SER A 696 34.11 90.49 -18.85
C SER A 696 34.65 89.08 -19.00
N ILE A 697 33.92 88.22 -19.72
CA ILE A 697 34.29 86.83 -19.97
C ILE A 697 34.55 86.67 -21.45
N TYR A 698 35.73 86.15 -21.79
CA TYR A 698 36.16 85.93 -23.17
C TYR A 698 36.40 84.44 -23.42
N ASP A 699 36.12 83.98 -24.64
CA ASP A 699 36.60 82.69 -25.10
C ASP A 699 38.12 82.71 -25.33
N ILE A 700 38.73 81.56 -25.62
CA ILE A 700 40.19 81.46 -25.85
C ILE A 700 40.67 82.23 -27.09
N LEU A 701 39.78 82.58 -28.01
CA LEU A 701 40.08 83.33 -29.22
C LEU A 701 39.99 84.85 -28.98
N GLY A 702 39.52 85.27 -27.79
CA GLY A 702 39.43 86.66 -27.38
C GLY A 702 38.08 87.32 -27.67
N ASN A 703 37.05 86.58 -28.09
CA ASN A 703 35.72 87.15 -28.30
C ASN A 703 34.97 87.30 -26.96
N LEU A 704 34.29 88.43 -26.76
CA LEU A 704 33.52 88.72 -25.56
C LEU A 704 32.22 87.91 -25.54
N GLN A 705 32.09 87.03 -24.55
CA GLN A 705 30.92 86.16 -24.36
C GLN A 705 29.93 86.72 -23.35
N TYR A 706 30.43 87.48 -22.37
CA TYR A 706 29.59 88.12 -21.36
C TYR A 706 30.26 89.36 -20.79
N SER A 707 29.45 90.39 -20.53
CA SER A 707 29.86 91.58 -19.81
C SER A 707 28.78 92.03 -18.84
N GLY A 708 29.18 92.33 -17.60
CA GLY A 708 28.26 92.71 -16.54
C GLY A 708 28.99 93.36 -15.37
N LYS A 709 28.23 93.74 -14.34
CA LYS A 709 28.79 94.29 -13.10
C LYS A 709 28.66 93.27 -11.97
N VAL A 710 29.69 93.17 -11.13
CA VAL A 710 29.66 92.38 -9.89
C VAL A 710 28.53 92.90 -9.00
N LYS A 711 27.56 92.04 -8.68
CA LYS A 711 26.33 92.40 -7.96
C LYS A 711 26.50 92.41 -6.45
N SER A 712 27.45 91.65 -5.92
CA SER A 712 27.75 91.54 -4.48
C SER A 712 29.20 91.13 -4.27
N ASN A 713 29.73 91.34 -3.06
CA ASN A 713 31.14 91.08 -2.75
C ASN A 713 31.57 89.63 -3.06
N ASN A 714 30.64 88.69 -2.91
CA ASN A 714 30.71 87.35 -3.48
C ASN A 714 29.56 87.22 -4.49
N ASP A 715 29.86 86.97 -5.76
CA ASP A 715 28.88 86.92 -6.83
C ASP A 715 29.03 85.63 -7.66
N ILE A 716 27.93 85.18 -8.25
CA ILE A 716 27.87 83.97 -9.07
C ILE A 716 27.28 84.32 -10.42
N ILE A 717 28.06 84.05 -11.46
CA ILE A 717 27.62 84.22 -12.85
C ILE A 717 27.23 82.84 -13.39
N TYR A 718 25.96 82.72 -13.74
CA TYR A 718 25.42 81.54 -14.41
C TYR A 718 25.76 81.62 -15.89
N CYS A 719 26.48 80.62 -16.38
CA CYS A 719 27.01 80.59 -17.73
C CYS A 719 26.18 79.63 -18.58
N ASN A 720 25.51 80.17 -19.61
CA ASN A 720 24.84 79.36 -20.65
C ASN A 720 25.77 79.18 -21.88
N PHE A 721 27.08 79.13 -21.65
CA PHE A 721 28.08 78.94 -22.71
C PHE A 721 28.32 77.45 -22.94
N ILE A 722 28.93 77.11 -24.07
CA ILE A 722 29.41 75.75 -24.34
C ILE A 722 30.57 75.39 -23.40
N SER A 723 30.72 74.10 -23.07
CA SER A 723 31.82 73.62 -22.23
C SER A 723 33.18 73.94 -22.86
N GLY A 724 34.12 74.48 -22.08
CA GLY A 724 35.42 74.92 -22.60
C GLY A 724 36.21 75.83 -21.67
N LEU A 725 37.38 76.27 -22.12
CA LEU A 725 38.23 77.22 -21.38
C LEU A 725 37.83 78.66 -21.69
N TYR A 726 37.74 79.47 -20.64
CA TYR A 726 37.38 80.89 -20.71
C TYR A 726 38.36 81.73 -19.89
N ILE A 727 38.51 82.99 -20.28
CA ILE A 727 39.26 83.99 -19.52
C ILE A 727 38.27 84.94 -18.89
N VAL A 728 38.20 84.93 -17.57
CA VAL A 728 37.37 85.85 -16.79
C VAL A 728 38.26 87.00 -16.34
N LYS A 729 37.88 88.22 -16.72
CA LYS A 729 38.58 89.45 -16.35
C LYS A 729 37.65 90.33 -15.53
N ILE A 730 38.17 90.85 -14.42
CA ILE A 730 37.47 91.77 -13.53
C ILE A 730 38.32 93.02 -13.38
N SER A 731 37.72 94.18 -13.59
CA SER A 731 38.40 95.46 -13.51
C SER A 731 37.57 96.50 -12.75
N ASN A 732 38.24 97.24 -11.88
CA ASN A 732 37.72 98.46 -11.25
C ASN A 732 38.79 99.57 -11.30
N SER A 733 38.55 100.69 -10.60
CA SER A 733 39.48 101.83 -10.58
C SER A 733 40.79 101.58 -9.82
N LYS A 734 40.90 100.46 -9.08
CA LYS A 734 42.05 100.11 -8.24
C LYS A 734 42.87 98.94 -8.78
N GLU A 735 42.23 97.94 -9.38
CA GLU A 735 42.91 96.74 -9.89
C GLU A 735 42.21 96.07 -11.08
N VAL A 736 43.00 95.28 -11.82
CA VAL A 736 42.52 94.36 -12.85
C VAL A 736 43.04 92.96 -12.55
N LYS A 737 42.13 92.01 -12.35
CA LYS A 737 42.46 90.59 -12.21
C LYS A 737 41.88 89.77 -13.34
N SER A 738 42.62 88.74 -13.73
CA SER A 738 42.13 87.78 -14.71
C SER A 738 42.52 86.36 -14.32
N LYS A 739 41.64 85.40 -14.66
CA LYS A 739 41.88 83.99 -14.41
C LYS A 739 41.31 83.15 -15.54
N LYS A 740 42.07 82.15 -15.95
CA LYS A 740 41.61 81.09 -16.86
C LYS A 740 40.79 80.08 -16.06
N VAL A 741 39.58 79.81 -16.51
CA VAL A 741 38.65 78.85 -15.88
C VAL A 741 38.15 77.86 -16.93
N TYR A 742 37.84 76.63 -16.51
CA TYR A 742 37.22 75.63 -17.38
C TYR A 742 35.76 75.45 -16.95
N ILE A 743 34.83 75.70 -17.85
CA ILE A 743 33.39 75.50 -17.61
C ILE A 743 33.04 74.12 -18.17
N ARG A 744 32.45 73.27 -17.32
CA ARG A 744 32.21 71.84 -17.61
C ARG A 744 30.92 71.60 -18.33
#